data_AF-W4I7B1-F1
#
_entry.id   AF-W4I7B1-F1
#
_cell.length_a   1.000
_cell.length_b   1.000
_cell.length_c   1.000
_cell.angle_alpha   90.00
_cell.angle_beta   90.00
_cell.angle_gamma   90.00
#
_symmetry.space_group_name_H-M   'P 1'
#
loop_
_entity.id
_entity.type
_entity.pdbx_description
1 polymer ?
#
loop_
_entity_poly.entity_id
_entity_poly.type
_entity_poly.pdbx_seq_one_letter_code
_entity_poly.pdbx_strand_id
1 'polypeptide(L)'
;MVCALTHKTDNPQQVDNDVYKKFFGENGASKDAKPANPGTASTPTGTYTTQYEYNTVTLKDESSDTSPNSQPPSSSDNTPKLSDFVLRPPYFRYLEEWGEEFCGTRKRMLAKIREECQKDNNKYCDGEGFDCNEKPPSQNGTITTFLCPGCGRECRKYKRWIKRKKEEFTKQKERYETESDNAKSKSHNTSNKEFYKKITTCTKATDFLQMLRPCKKDNSESNIPFDDETKTFGHENYCDPCPVFGVECKRGDCKDDKKIVCNGKTFKTTDDITNMQETNDVDMLVSDKSGNGFNDDLKVCKTSGIFEGLRKDQWKCGKVCGYNVCFLNKFHKDIHDKKNIEIRALFKRWLEKFFEDYNKINAKISHCINNKEGQICINECEEKCECVSKWIEKKREEWPKIRDRYLKQYNQDNSQKYYDVRRFLQDGPFESDLKKAIGSSQKLEEYENSKECNGTENSGNGKPEKKDIVECLLENLGKKATFCPGKTSSKRGQTCVNNPLPVEEEINPIDDDTDTTDIQKPLFCPTEEEEEETLCDDKQEPKCDNFKKIYNNSTCEPKKTLIGLGAHNIRASSTSNVYISPRVKQLCMEPITKLADPTKNANHITEEEFSKALQECAYNEAKGLYNYYKDYIHNLRNNGSALSDEEVKSYTFEAMKRSYADYGNIVKDDMLWIYPHRRYIDTLIISVADKFNANHKSSSVYTDDNDEKRLNLWKYVRTNVWKAMLCGYKDAGGNMNSLPNGGEFCKLPNTDTESLFSRWFIEWGENFCIRREQELKQLKEICEKGICN
;
A
#
# COMPACT_ATOMS: atom_id res chain seq x y z
N MET A 1 11.98 37.92 1.62
CA MET A 1 13.23 37.85 0.82
C MET A 1 13.31 38.95 -0.25
N VAL A 2 12.19 39.43 -0.80
CA VAL A 2 12.17 40.35 -1.97
C VAL A 2 12.40 41.83 -1.60
N CYS A 3 11.95 42.30 -0.42
CA CYS A 3 12.24 43.68 0.02
C CYS A 3 13.74 43.96 0.20
N ALA A 4 14.59 42.96 0.46
CA ALA A 4 16.03 43.17 0.60
C ALA A 4 16.72 43.54 -0.72
N LEU A 5 16.08 43.25 -1.87
CA LEU A 5 16.61 43.52 -3.20
C LEU A 5 16.42 44.97 -3.65
N THR A 6 15.62 45.76 -2.92
CA THR A 6 15.31 47.14 -3.26
C THR A 6 16.06 48.17 -2.42
N HIS A 7 16.94 47.72 -1.53
CA HIS A 7 17.84 48.61 -0.80
C HIS A 7 19.19 48.69 -1.50
N LYS A 8 19.82 49.86 -1.44
CA LYS A 8 21.14 50.07 -2.03
C LYS A 8 22.15 49.17 -1.32
N THR A 9 22.93 48.45 -2.12
CA THR A 9 23.89 47.45 -1.68
C THR A 9 24.95 48.04 -0.73
N ASP A 10 25.24 49.32 -0.90
CA ASP A 10 26.30 50.04 -0.17
C ASP A 10 25.79 50.69 1.14
N ASN A 11 24.47 50.87 1.27
CA ASN A 11 23.85 51.38 2.50
C ASN A 11 22.44 50.78 2.68
N PRO A 12 22.32 49.66 3.40
CA PRO A 12 21.07 48.89 3.51
C PRO A 12 19.90 49.67 4.14
N GLN A 13 20.17 50.80 4.80
CA GLN A 13 19.13 51.67 5.34
C GLN A 13 18.47 52.57 4.27
N GLN A 14 19.07 52.68 3.08
CA GLN A 14 18.61 53.53 1.99
C GLN A 14 18.03 52.70 0.84
N VAL A 15 16.82 53.04 0.39
CA VAL A 15 16.12 52.34 -0.71
C VAL A 15 16.68 52.80 -2.06
N ASP A 16 17.01 51.85 -2.94
CA ASP A 16 17.30 52.15 -4.34
C ASP A 16 15.99 52.39 -5.07
N ASN A 17 15.68 53.66 -5.32
CA ASN A 17 14.39 54.03 -5.90
C ASN A 17 14.18 53.49 -7.32
N ASP A 18 15.21 53.25 -8.13
CA ASP A 18 15.03 52.76 -9.50
C ASP A 18 14.77 51.25 -9.52
N VAL A 19 15.46 50.50 -8.66
CA VAL A 19 15.20 49.06 -8.45
C VAL A 19 13.87 48.85 -7.72
N TYR A 20 13.61 49.65 -6.69
CA TYR A 20 12.33 49.66 -5.99
C TYR A 20 11.18 49.95 -6.94
N LYS A 21 11.30 50.95 -7.82
CA LYS A 21 10.28 51.25 -8.84
C LYS A 21 10.08 50.11 -9.84
N LYS A 22 11.16 49.46 -10.28
CA LYS A 22 11.07 48.29 -11.17
C LYS A 22 10.40 47.07 -10.52
N PHE A 23 10.61 46.85 -9.22
CA PHE A 23 10.00 45.75 -8.48
C PHE A 23 8.57 46.07 -8.00
N PHE A 24 8.32 47.27 -7.47
CA PHE A 24 7.11 47.62 -6.73
C PHE A 24 6.26 48.75 -7.33
N GLY A 25 6.80 49.64 -8.19
CA GLY A 25 6.07 50.76 -8.79
C GLY A 25 6.48 52.17 -8.34
N GLU A 26 5.93 53.23 -8.96
CA GLU A 26 6.23 54.64 -8.61
C GLU A 26 5.29 55.24 -7.56
N ASN A 27 5.75 55.42 -6.32
CA ASN A 27 5.01 56.22 -5.33
C ASN A 27 5.29 57.73 -5.49
N GLY A 28 4.22 58.53 -5.65
CA GLY A 28 4.31 59.98 -5.65
C GLY A 28 4.49 60.57 -4.25
N ALA A 29 5.54 61.39 -4.10
CA ALA A 29 5.75 62.51 -3.17
C ALA A 29 6.30 62.30 -1.73
N SER A 30 7.38 63.07 -1.50
CA SER A 30 7.98 63.62 -0.27
C SER A 30 8.97 62.79 0.56
N LYS A 31 10.09 63.45 0.91
CA LYS A 31 11.36 62.89 1.42
C LYS A 31 11.42 62.61 2.93
N ASP A 32 10.34 62.79 3.69
CA ASP A 32 10.39 62.71 5.16
C ASP A 32 9.30 61.83 5.84
N ALA A 33 8.77 60.80 5.16
CA ALA A 33 7.80 59.88 5.78
C ALA A 33 8.38 58.45 5.93
N LYS A 34 8.21 57.86 7.13
CA LYS A 34 8.53 56.45 7.44
C LYS A 34 7.89 55.50 6.41
N PRO A 35 8.52 54.35 6.10
CA PRO A 35 7.94 53.39 5.16
C PRO A 35 6.61 52.87 5.72
N ALA A 36 5.52 53.06 4.97
CA ALA A 36 4.22 52.48 5.30
C ALA A 36 4.23 50.95 5.03
N ASN A 37 3.48 50.21 5.84
CA ASN A 37 3.25 48.77 5.66
C ASN A 37 2.60 48.48 4.29
N PRO A 38 3.00 47.39 3.60
CA PRO A 38 2.48 47.05 2.28
C PRO A 38 1.00 46.66 2.38
N GLY A 39 0.13 47.45 1.75
CA GLY A 39 -1.31 47.24 1.72
C GLY A 39 -2.11 48.53 1.65
N THR A 40 -1.93 49.35 0.62
CA THR A 40 -2.95 50.33 0.19
C THR A 40 -2.81 50.61 -1.31
N ALA A 41 -3.94 50.56 -2.00
CA ALA A 41 -4.05 50.68 -3.44
C ALA A 41 -3.97 52.14 -3.88
N SER A 42 -2.81 52.59 -4.33
CA SER A 42 -2.69 53.77 -5.21
C SER A 42 -1.24 54.00 -5.65
N THR A 43 -0.76 53.33 -6.71
CA THR A 43 0.30 53.77 -7.68
C THR A 43 0.73 52.64 -8.66
N PRO A 44 1.39 52.93 -9.81
CA PRO A 44 1.48 52.04 -10.97
C PRO A 44 2.40 50.82 -10.73
N THR A 45 1.91 49.61 -11.03
CA THR A 45 2.48 48.30 -10.63
C THR A 45 3.81 47.90 -11.29
N GLY A 46 4.78 47.43 -10.49
CA GLY A 46 6.08 46.87 -10.92
C GLY A 46 6.09 45.36 -11.25
N THR A 47 7.26 44.83 -11.63
CA THR A 47 7.44 43.48 -12.24
C THR A 47 7.13 42.33 -11.28
N TYR A 48 7.43 42.48 -9.98
CA TYR A 48 7.24 41.43 -8.97
C TYR A 48 5.77 41.16 -8.66
N THR A 49 4.97 42.24 -8.62
CA THR A 49 3.51 42.18 -8.46
C THR A 49 2.83 41.45 -9.62
N THR A 50 3.43 41.43 -10.82
CA THR A 50 2.82 40.81 -12.01
C THR A 50 3.12 39.33 -12.22
N GLN A 51 4.22 38.78 -11.71
CA GLN A 51 4.69 37.42 -12.05
C GLN A 51 4.82 36.42 -10.89
N TYR A 52 5.09 36.88 -9.67
CA TYR A 52 5.48 35.98 -8.56
C TYR A 52 4.64 36.16 -7.30
N GLU A 53 3.58 36.96 -7.37
CA GLU A 53 2.61 36.98 -6.29
C GLU A 53 1.89 35.63 -6.23
N TYR A 54 1.78 35.09 -5.02
CA TYR A 54 1.01 33.89 -4.71
C TYR A 54 -0.42 33.92 -5.30
N ASN A 55 -0.99 35.13 -5.45
CA ASN A 55 -2.29 35.41 -6.07
C ASN A 55 -2.27 35.52 -7.60
N THR A 56 -1.13 35.26 -8.26
CA THR A 56 -0.92 35.38 -9.71
C THR A 56 -0.34 34.12 -10.36
N VAL A 57 0.30 33.22 -9.59
CA VAL A 57 0.88 31.96 -10.09
C VAL A 57 -0.23 30.98 -10.52
N THR A 58 -0.22 30.57 -11.80
CA THR A 58 -1.18 29.63 -12.41
C THR A 58 -0.60 28.22 -12.52
N LEU A 59 -1.40 27.19 -12.22
CA LEU A 59 -1.03 25.77 -12.40
C LEU A 59 -1.26 25.33 -13.85
N LYS A 60 -0.20 25.15 -14.65
CA LYS A 60 -0.33 24.60 -16.02
C LYS A 60 -0.35 23.08 -15.98
N ASP A 61 -1.35 22.47 -16.60
CA ASP A 61 -1.38 21.03 -16.88
C ASP A 61 -0.45 20.72 -18.06
N GLU A 62 0.74 20.18 -17.80
CA GLU A 62 1.58 19.55 -18.84
C GLU A 62 1.48 18.04 -18.70
N SER A 63 0.53 17.44 -19.43
CA SER A 63 0.42 15.98 -19.55
C SER A 63 1.42 15.49 -20.61
N SER A 64 2.43 14.72 -20.19
CA SER A 64 3.27 13.95 -21.08
C SER A 64 2.57 12.65 -21.48
N ASP A 65 1.93 12.63 -22.67
CA ASP A 65 1.82 11.45 -23.55
C ASP A 65 1.25 11.84 -24.93
N THR A 66 1.82 11.22 -25.97
CA THR A 66 1.97 11.60 -27.40
C THR A 66 0.74 11.66 -28.34
N SER A 67 0.67 12.69 -29.22
CA SER A 67 0.72 12.58 -30.70
C SER A 67 0.69 13.96 -31.40
N PRO A 68 1.48 14.22 -32.48
CA PRO A 68 1.64 15.54 -33.09
C PRO A 68 0.66 15.76 -34.26
N ASN A 69 -0.60 16.09 -33.98
CA ASN A 69 -1.41 16.92 -34.89
C ASN A 69 -2.79 17.22 -34.31
N SER A 70 -2.87 18.30 -33.56
CA SER A 70 -4.11 19.06 -33.38
C SER A 70 -3.72 20.44 -32.86
N GLN A 71 -4.26 21.49 -33.50
CA GLN A 71 -3.99 22.89 -33.19
C GLN A 71 -4.03 23.17 -31.68
N PRO A 72 -3.20 24.12 -31.17
CA PRO A 72 -3.25 24.52 -29.77
C PRO A 72 -4.67 24.98 -29.42
N PRO A 73 -5.27 24.52 -28.31
CA PRO A 73 -6.56 25.02 -27.89
C PRO A 73 -6.43 26.52 -27.63
N SER A 74 -7.35 27.29 -28.20
CA SER A 74 -7.52 28.70 -27.92
C SER A 74 -7.56 28.92 -26.40
N SER A 75 -6.75 29.86 -25.94
CA SER A 75 -6.76 30.44 -24.59
C SER A 75 -8.17 30.62 -24.06
N SER A 76 -8.57 29.78 -23.12
CA SER A 76 -9.68 30.06 -22.20
C SER A 76 -9.09 30.31 -20.81
N ASP A 77 -9.35 31.49 -20.27
CA ASP A 77 -8.75 32.15 -19.09
C ASP A 77 -8.87 31.43 -17.73
N ASN A 78 -9.11 30.13 -17.65
CA ASN A 78 -9.44 29.44 -16.39
C ASN A 78 -8.33 28.49 -15.90
N THR A 79 -7.09 28.96 -15.90
CA THR A 79 -5.99 28.19 -15.29
C THR A 79 -5.99 28.48 -13.78
N PRO A 80 -6.34 27.52 -12.90
CA PRO A 80 -6.52 27.80 -11.48
C PRO A 80 -5.20 28.24 -10.87
N LYS A 81 -5.25 29.28 -10.03
CA LYS A 81 -4.05 29.77 -9.36
C LYS A 81 -3.71 28.87 -8.18
N LEU A 82 -2.43 28.84 -7.81
CA LEU A 82 -1.97 28.07 -6.66
C LEU A 82 -2.65 28.53 -5.36
N SER A 83 -2.89 29.83 -5.22
CA SER A 83 -3.71 30.43 -4.16
C SER A 83 -5.13 29.86 -4.13
N ASP A 84 -5.76 29.70 -5.30
CA ASP A 84 -7.10 29.12 -5.37
C ASP A 84 -7.11 27.65 -4.93
N PHE A 85 -6.08 26.87 -5.28
CA PHE A 85 -5.97 25.47 -4.86
C PHE A 85 -5.81 25.31 -3.33
N VAL A 86 -4.91 26.09 -2.70
CA VAL A 86 -4.64 25.98 -1.25
C VAL A 86 -5.83 26.43 -0.41
N LEU A 87 -6.63 27.38 -0.92
CA LEU A 87 -7.84 27.88 -0.27
C LEU A 87 -9.05 26.94 -0.39
N ARG A 88 -8.95 25.84 -1.15
CA ARG A 88 -10.00 24.81 -1.17
C ARG A 88 -10.09 24.13 0.20
N PRO A 89 -11.29 23.92 0.76
CA PRO A 89 -11.42 23.19 2.01
C PRO A 89 -10.83 21.77 1.89
N PRO A 90 -10.14 21.26 2.92
CA PRO A 90 -9.45 19.97 2.86
C PRO A 90 -10.32 18.81 2.39
N TYR A 91 -11.58 18.78 2.85
CA TYR A 91 -12.55 17.76 2.45
C TYR A 91 -12.68 17.63 0.92
N PHE A 92 -12.84 18.74 0.20
CA PHE A 92 -13.04 18.70 -1.24
C PHE A 92 -11.76 18.36 -2.02
N ARG A 93 -10.58 18.68 -1.46
CA ARG A 93 -9.30 18.23 -2.05
C ARG A 93 -9.17 16.71 -1.95
N TYR A 94 -9.47 16.16 -0.77
CA TYR A 94 -9.43 14.71 -0.58
C TYR A 94 -10.52 13.99 -1.37
N LEU A 95 -11.70 14.59 -1.55
CA LEU A 95 -12.75 14.04 -2.40
C LEU A 95 -12.36 14.05 -3.89
N GLU A 96 -11.70 15.12 -4.35
CA GLU A 96 -11.14 15.23 -5.70
C GLU A 96 -10.07 14.15 -5.93
N GLU A 97 -9.07 14.05 -5.04
CA GLU A 97 -8.03 13.02 -5.09
C GLU A 97 -8.62 11.60 -5.06
N TRP A 98 -9.55 11.33 -4.13
CA TRP A 98 -10.23 10.04 -4.04
C TRP A 98 -10.96 9.68 -5.33
N GLY A 99 -11.66 10.65 -5.94
CA GLY A 99 -12.41 10.45 -7.18
C GLY A 99 -11.49 10.15 -8.37
N GLU A 100 -10.38 10.88 -8.49
CA GLU A 100 -9.38 10.66 -9.54
C GLU A 100 -8.72 9.29 -9.43
N GLU A 101 -8.29 8.92 -8.22
CA GLU A 101 -7.70 7.61 -7.93
C GLU A 101 -8.70 6.47 -8.17
N PHE A 102 -9.94 6.63 -7.73
CA PHE A 102 -11.01 5.64 -7.94
C PHE A 102 -11.24 5.39 -9.43
N CYS A 103 -11.43 6.46 -10.22
CA CYS A 103 -11.71 6.34 -11.65
C CYS A 103 -10.52 5.73 -12.41
N GLY A 104 -9.28 6.14 -12.09
CA GLY A 104 -8.07 5.58 -12.67
C GLY A 104 -7.86 4.09 -12.33
N THR A 105 -8.08 3.73 -11.06
CA THR A 105 -7.89 2.35 -10.58
C THR A 105 -8.99 1.42 -11.08
N ARG A 106 -10.26 1.83 -11.04
CA ARG A 106 -11.38 1.06 -11.61
C ARG A 106 -11.08 0.69 -13.06
N LYS A 107 -10.67 1.67 -13.87
CA LYS A 107 -10.34 1.46 -15.28
C LYS A 107 -9.24 0.42 -15.47
N ARG A 108 -8.17 0.47 -14.68
CA ARG A 108 -7.06 -0.51 -14.74
C ARG A 108 -7.51 -1.92 -14.35
N MET A 109 -8.25 -2.06 -13.26
CA MET A 109 -8.75 -3.37 -12.82
C MET A 109 -9.72 -3.99 -13.84
N LEU A 110 -10.60 -3.19 -14.42
CA LEU A 110 -11.53 -3.68 -15.45
C LEU A 110 -10.84 -4.06 -16.76
N ALA A 111 -9.75 -3.38 -17.13
CA ALA A 111 -8.93 -3.78 -18.27
C ALA A 111 -8.32 -5.17 -18.04
N LYS A 112 -7.77 -5.43 -16.85
CA LYS A 112 -7.25 -6.76 -16.46
C LYS A 112 -8.33 -7.83 -16.44
N ILE A 113 -9.52 -7.54 -15.90
CA ILE A 113 -10.66 -8.47 -15.94
C ILE A 113 -11.01 -8.83 -17.38
N ARG A 114 -11.10 -7.85 -18.29
CA ARG A 114 -11.40 -8.13 -19.70
C ARG A 114 -10.34 -9.01 -20.35
N GLU A 115 -9.06 -8.72 -20.11
CA GLU A 115 -7.93 -9.51 -20.61
C GLU A 115 -7.99 -10.97 -20.14
N GLU A 116 -8.20 -11.20 -18.84
CA GLU A 116 -8.23 -12.54 -18.26
C GLU A 116 -9.53 -13.31 -18.54
N CYS A 117 -10.67 -12.62 -18.70
CA CYS A 117 -11.97 -13.24 -18.93
C CYS A 117 -12.32 -13.44 -20.42
N GLN A 118 -11.68 -12.72 -21.35
CA GLN A 118 -11.86 -12.84 -22.80
C GLN A 118 -10.52 -13.13 -23.52
N LYS A 119 -9.80 -14.15 -23.06
CA LYS A 119 -8.52 -14.56 -23.65
C LYS A 119 -8.73 -15.37 -24.92
N ASP A 120 -8.41 -14.76 -26.06
CA ASP A 120 -8.57 -15.28 -27.43
C ASP A 120 -10.04 -15.52 -27.83
N ASN A 121 -10.38 -15.32 -29.11
CA ASN A 121 -11.75 -15.33 -29.69
C ASN A 121 -12.58 -16.63 -29.49
N ASN A 122 -12.15 -17.58 -28.64
CA ASN A 122 -12.80 -18.86 -28.38
C ASN A 122 -13.01 -19.20 -26.89
N LYS A 123 -12.59 -18.38 -25.91
CA LYS A 123 -12.73 -18.69 -24.47
C LYS A 123 -13.60 -17.65 -23.76
N TYR A 124 -14.69 -18.10 -23.13
CA TYR A 124 -15.62 -17.24 -22.37
C TYR A 124 -15.62 -17.69 -20.91
N CYS A 125 -14.95 -16.91 -20.06
CA CYS A 125 -14.78 -17.24 -18.66
C CYS A 125 -15.78 -16.47 -17.78
N ASP A 126 -16.19 -17.06 -16.65
CA ASP A 126 -16.96 -16.36 -15.62
C ASP A 126 -16.10 -15.86 -14.45
N GLY A 127 -16.68 -14.96 -13.66
CA GLY A 127 -16.04 -14.44 -12.45
C GLY A 127 -15.85 -15.46 -11.32
N GLU A 128 -16.30 -16.70 -11.50
CA GLU A 128 -16.04 -17.81 -10.59
C GLU A 128 -14.82 -18.64 -11.03
N GLY A 129 -14.28 -18.38 -12.22
CA GLY A 129 -13.10 -19.04 -12.78
C GLY A 129 -13.41 -20.28 -13.63
N PHE A 130 -14.66 -20.44 -14.06
CA PHE A 130 -15.10 -21.50 -14.96
C PHE A 130 -15.12 -21.04 -16.42
N ASP A 131 -14.89 -21.97 -17.34
CA ASP A 131 -15.13 -21.77 -18.77
C ASP A 131 -16.60 -22.09 -19.08
N CYS A 132 -17.33 -21.11 -19.61
CA CYS A 132 -18.76 -21.25 -19.92
C CYS A 132 -19.01 -21.99 -21.24
N ASN A 133 -17.98 -22.26 -22.05
CA ASN A 133 -18.10 -23.09 -23.24
C ASN A 133 -18.12 -24.57 -22.90
N GLU A 134 -17.45 -24.94 -21.81
CA GLU A 134 -17.37 -26.33 -21.38
C GLU A 134 -18.62 -26.76 -20.62
N LYS A 135 -19.08 -27.97 -20.92
CA LYS A 135 -20.13 -28.61 -20.14
C LYS A 135 -19.55 -29.03 -18.79
N PRO A 136 -20.23 -28.77 -17.66
CA PRO A 136 -19.79 -29.26 -16.37
C PRO A 136 -19.61 -30.80 -16.41
N PRO A 137 -18.57 -31.33 -15.75
CA PRO A 137 -18.35 -32.77 -15.72
C PRO A 137 -19.57 -33.50 -15.13
N SER A 138 -19.93 -34.64 -15.74
CA SER A 138 -20.99 -35.53 -15.28
C SER A 138 -20.42 -36.90 -14.91
N GLN A 139 -21.18 -37.69 -14.15
CA GLN A 139 -20.91 -39.08 -13.70
C GLN A 139 -19.69 -39.74 -14.37
N ASN A 140 -18.66 -40.05 -13.56
CA ASN A 140 -17.35 -40.63 -13.92
C ASN A 140 -16.29 -39.66 -14.47
N GLY A 141 -16.56 -38.35 -14.49
CA GLY A 141 -15.55 -37.33 -14.80
C GLY A 141 -14.62 -37.02 -13.63
N THR A 142 -13.37 -36.68 -13.95
CA THR A 142 -12.39 -36.11 -13.01
C THR A 142 -12.85 -34.71 -12.58
N ILE A 143 -12.67 -34.31 -11.32
CA ILE A 143 -12.88 -32.92 -10.85
C ILE A 143 -11.83 -32.03 -11.53
N THR A 144 -12.11 -31.54 -12.73
CA THR A 144 -11.35 -30.47 -13.40
C THR A 144 -12.13 -29.19 -13.20
N THR A 145 -11.67 -28.36 -12.27
CA THR A 145 -12.52 -27.35 -11.63
C THR A 145 -12.36 -25.96 -12.21
N PHE A 146 -11.16 -25.42 -12.35
CA PHE A 146 -10.95 -24.02 -12.75
C PHE A 146 -10.12 -23.91 -14.02
N LEU A 147 -10.79 -23.78 -15.16
CA LEU A 147 -10.14 -23.58 -16.46
C LEU A 147 -9.83 -22.11 -16.74
N CYS A 148 -10.45 -21.19 -15.99
CA CYS A 148 -10.24 -19.75 -16.07
C CYS A 148 -9.84 -19.14 -14.72
N PRO A 149 -8.82 -19.68 -14.02
CA PRO A 149 -8.49 -19.19 -12.68
C PRO A 149 -8.06 -17.72 -12.67
N GLY A 150 -7.50 -17.19 -13.76
CA GLY A 150 -7.16 -15.77 -13.93
C GLY A 150 -8.38 -14.85 -13.82
N CYS A 151 -9.43 -15.12 -14.62
CA CYS A 151 -10.69 -14.37 -14.57
C CYS A 151 -11.31 -14.42 -13.16
N GLY A 152 -11.40 -15.61 -12.55
CA GLY A 152 -11.93 -15.77 -11.20
C GLY A 152 -11.12 -14.98 -10.15
N ARG A 153 -9.79 -14.95 -10.28
CA ARG A 153 -8.89 -14.21 -9.37
C ARG A 153 -9.09 -12.70 -9.49
N GLU A 154 -9.04 -12.15 -10.70
CA GLU A 154 -9.20 -10.70 -10.92
C GLU A 154 -10.62 -10.22 -10.57
N CYS A 155 -11.65 -11.00 -10.88
CA CYS A 155 -13.01 -10.70 -10.46
C CYS A 155 -13.18 -10.70 -8.94
N ARG A 156 -12.55 -11.64 -8.22
CA ARG A 156 -12.55 -11.65 -6.76
C ARG A 156 -11.87 -10.41 -6.18
N LYS A 157 -10.69 -10.03 -6.68
CA LYS A 157 -10.00 -8.79 -6.27
C LYS A 157 -10.88 -7.56 -6.49
N TYR A 158 -11.48 -7.46 -7.68
CA TYR A 158 -12.34 -6.33 -8.03
C TYR A 158 -13.59 -6.27 -7.15
N LYS A 159 -14.30 -7.39 -6.91
CA LYS A 159 -15.48 -7.45 -6.03
C LYS A 159 -15.15 -6.98 -4.60
N ARG A 160 -13.97 -7.35 -4.06
CA ARG A 160 -13.51 -6.88 -2.73
C ARG A 160 -13.17 -5.39 -2.74
N TRP A 161 -12.43 -4.93 -3.75
CA TRP A 161 -12.04 -3.52 -3.89
C TRP A 161 -13.25 -2.60 -4.06
N ILE A 162 -14.17 -2.94 -4.98
CA ILE A 162 -15.33 -2.11 -5.30
C ILE A 162 -16.32 -2.02 -4.14
N LYS A 163 -16.48 -3.10 -3.35
CA LYS A 163 -17.30 -3.09 -2.13
C LYS A 163 -16.75 -2.08 -1.12
N ARG A 164 -15.44 -2.05 -0.89
CA ARG A 164 -14.79 -1.07 0.01
C ARG A 164 -14.95 0.36 -0.51
N LYS A 165 -14.74 0.58 -1.81
CA LYS A 165 -14.93 1.89 -2.43
C LYS A 165 -16.36 2.39 -2.35
N LYS A 166 -17.35 1.49 -2.39
CA LYS A 166 -18.75 1.84 -2.12
C LYS A 166 -18.95 2.34 -0.69
N GLU A 167 -18.35 1.66 0.30
CA GLU A 167 -18.44 2.05 1.71
C GLU A 167 -17.75 3.40 1.97
N GLU A 168 -16.56 3.62 1.40
CA GLU A 168 -15.86 4.91 1.43
C GLU A 168 -16.71 6.02 0.80
N PHE A 169 -17.28 5.75 -0.38
CA PHE A 169 -18.14 6.70 -1.08
C PHE A 169 -19.39 7.07 -0.26
N THR A 170 -20.06 6.12 0.37
CA THR A 170 -21.22 6.40 1.24
C THR A 170 -20.85 7.38 2.36
N LYS A 171 -19.73 7.14 3.05
CA LYS A 171 -19.23 8.03 4.12
C LYS A 171 -18.89 9.43 3.57
N GLN A 172 -18.23 9.49 2.41
CA GLN A 172 -17.90 10.76 1.76
C GLN A 172 -19.16 11.53 1.35
N LYS A 173 -20.15 10.83 0.79
CA LYS A 173 -21.44 11.38 0.34
C LYS A 173 -22.22 11.97 1.51
N GLU A 174 -22.31 11.26 2.64
CA GLU A 174 -22.96 11.77 3.86
C GLU A 174 -22.28 13.04 4.39
N ARG A 175 -20.94 13.09 4.34
CA ARG A 175 -20.18 14.26 4.79
C ARG A 175 -20.29 15.46 3.84
N TYR A 176 -20.51 15.22 2.54
CA TYR A 176 -20.57 16.25 1.50
C TYR A 176 -21.61 17.31 1.79
N GLU A 177 -22.80 16.93 2.25
CA GLU A 177 -23.89 17.87 2.50
C GLU A 177 -23.50 18.92 3.54
N THR A 178 -22.94 18.47 4.67
CA THR A 178 -22.48 19.35 5.75
C THR A 178 -21.33 20.25 5.28
N GLU A 179 -20.35 19.70 4.56
CA GLU A 179 -19.20 20.47 4.08
C GLU A 179 -19.58 21.45 2.96
N SER A 180 -20.56 21.10 2.13
CA SER A 180 -21.13 21.95 1.09
C SER A 180 -21.85 23.15 1.69
N ASP A 181 -22.66 22.95 2.73
CA ASP A 181 -23.36 24.05 3.40
C ASP A 181 -22.40 24.95 4.21
N ASN A 182 -21.39 24.36 4.84
CA ASN A 182 -20.28 25.11 5.45
C ASN A 182 -19.48 25.91 4.41
N ALA A 183 -19.31 25.40 3.19
CA ALA A 183 -18.66 26.10 2.10
C ALA A 183 -19.54 27.24 1.56
N LYS A 184 -20.85 27.03 1.40
CA LYS A 184 -21.81 28.05 0.93
C LYS A 184 -21.92 29.23 1.90
N SER A 185 -21.95 28.96 3.21
CA SER A 185 -22.02 30.02 4.24
C SER A 185 -20.76 30.89 4.30
N LYS A 186 -19.59 30.35 3.89
CA LYS A 186 -18.31 31.09 3.81
C LYS A 186 -18.11 31.83 2.48
N SER A 187 -19.00 31.65 1.50
CA SER A 187 -18.87 32.20 0.14
C SER A 187 -18.83 33.73 0.07
N HIS A 188 -19.31 34.44 1.10
CA HIS A 188 -19.31 35.90 1.15
C HIS A 188 -17.94 36.53 1.45
N ASN A 189 -16.90 35.74 1.81
CA ASN A 189 -15.67 36.30 2.38
C ASN A 189 -14.34 35.68 1.88
N THR A 190 -14.27 35.13 0.66
CA THR A 190 -13.04 34.44 0.18
C THR A 190 -12.70 34.69 -1.29
N SER A 191 -11.40 34.66 -1.65
CA SER A 191 -10.86 35.00 -2.97
C SER A 191 -11.11 33.95 -4.07
N ASN A 192 -11.44 32.70 -3.73
CA ASN A 192 -11.65 31.61 -4.70
C ASN A 192 -13.13 31.44 -5.11
N LYS A 193 -13.69 32.47 -5.77
CA LYS A 193 -15.12 32.49 -6.16
C LYS A 193 -15.51 31.37 -7.11
N GLU A 194 -14.59 30.90 -7.95
CA GLU A 194 -14.87 29.85 -8.95
C GLU A 194 -15.11 28.48 -8.31
N PHE A 195 -14.30 28.10 -7.33
CA PHE A 195 -14.51 26.85 -6.60
C PHE A 195 -15.83 26.85 -5.83
N TYR A 196 -16.16 27.94 -5.12
CA TYR A 196 -17.44 28.05 -4.42
C TYR A 196 -18.64 28.13 -5.39
N LYS A 197 -18.47 28.68 -6.59
CA LYS A 197 -19.47 28.60 -7.68
C LYS A 197 -19.65 27.16 -8.17
N LYS A 198 -18.57 26.38 -8.25
CA LYS A 198 -18.62 24.95 -8.55
C LYS A 198 -19.35 24.17 -7.45
N ILE A 199 -19.04 24.41 -6.17
CA ILE A 199 -19.73 23.73 -5.05
C ILE A 199 -21.21 24.13 -4.92
N THR A 200 -21.57 25.38 -5.23
CA THR A 200 -22.98 25.81 -5.26
C THR A 200 -23.77 25.18 -6.40
N THR A 201 -23.11 24.83 -7.51
CA THR A 201 -23.74 24.11 -8.63
C THR A 201 -23.74 22.59 -8.43
N CYS A 202 -22.73 22.03 -7.76
CA CYS A 202 -22.66 20.62 -7.36
C CYS A 202 -23.40 20.40 -6.03
N THR A 203 -24.72 20.25 -6.10
CA THR A 203 -25.56 20.05 -4.91
C THR A 203 -25.28 18.72 -4.19
N LYS A 204 -24.79 17.72 -4.93
CA LYS A 204 -24.45 16.39 -4.41
C LYS A 204 -22.99 16.05 -4.64
N ALA A 205 -22.47 15.11 -3.85
CA ALA A 205 -21.14 14.52 -4.05
C ALA A 205 -21.01 13.87 -5.43
N THR A 206 -22.08 13.28 -5.94
CA THR A 206 -22.13 12.64 -7.27
C THR A 206 -21.88 13.67 -8.36
N ASP A 207 -22.57 14.81 -8.31
CA ASP A 207 -22.38 15.94 -9.24
C ASP A 207 -20.91 16.39 -9.27
N PHE A 208 -20.27 16.49 -8.09
CA PHE A 208 -18.87 16.91 -7.97
C PHE A 208 -17.91 15.91 -8.60
N LEU A 209 -18.05 14.62 -8.28
CA LEU A 209 -17.20 13.54 -8.80
C LEU A 209 -17.38 13.34 -10.31
N GLN A 210 -18.60 13.52 -10.83
CA GLN A 210 -18.90 13.42 -12.26
C GLN A 210 -18.16 14.46 -13.11
N MET A 211 -17.74 15.58 -12.50
CA MET A 211 -17.00 16.63 -13.19
C MET A 211 -15.49 16.37 -13.28
N LEU A 212 -14.95 15.35 -12.61
CA LEU A 212 -13.52 15.04 -12.61
C LEU A 212 -13.10 14.48 -13.97
N ARG A 213 -11.98 14.99 -14.53
CA ARG A 213 -11.48 14.58 -15.86
C ARG A 213 -11.24 13.07 -15.96
N PRO A 214 -10.61 12.38 -15.00
CA PRO A 214 -10.40 10.93 -15.09
C PRO A 214 -11.70 10.11 -15.13
N CYS A 215 -12.79 10.68 -14.63
CA CYS A 215 -14.12 10.08 -14.61
C CYS A 215 -14.96 10.44 -15.84
N LYS A 216 -14.49 11.36 -16.69
CA LYS A 216 -15.20 11.91 -17.83
C LYS A 216 -14.45 11.65 -19.14
N LYS A 217 -15.07 10.92 -20.08
CA LYS A 217 -14.64 10.83 -21.48
C LYS A 217 -15.81 11.11 -22.42
N ASP A 218 -15.52 11.72 -23.57
CA ASP A 218 -16.50 12.16 -24.58
C ASP A 218 -17.24 11.01 -25.31
N ASN A 219 -16.83 9.75 -25.10
CA ASN A 219 -17.55 8.57 -25.59
C ASN A 219 -18.43 7.99 -24.47
N SER A 220 -19.74 7.91 -24.73
CA SER A 220 -20.81 7.59 -23.77
C SER A 220 -20.68 6.24 -23.04
N GLU A 221 -19.88 5.29 -23.53
CA GLU A 221 -19.78 3.93 -22.98
C GLU A 221 -18.81 3.77 -21.80
N SER A 222 -18.04 4.80 -21.45
CA SER A 222 -17.04 4.72 -20.36
C SER A 222 -17.19 5.79 -19.28
N ASN A 223 -18.31 6.51 -19.27
CA ASN A 223 -18.63 7.47 -18.22
C ASN A 223 -19.08 6.73 -16.96
N ILE A 224 -18.47 7.00 -15.80
CA ILE A 224 -18.84 6.35 -14.53
C ILE A 224 -20.01 7.14 -13.92
N PRO A 225 -21.22 6.56 -13.80
CA PRO A 225 -22.40 7.31 -13.38
C PRO A 225 -22.55 7.28 -11.85
N PHE A 226 -21.95 8.22 -11.13
CA PHE A 226 -21.99 8.21 -9.66
C PHE A 226 -23.41 8.33 -9.08
N ASP A 227 -24.36 8.85 -9.86
CA ASP A 227 -25.79 8.89 -9.52
C ASP A 227 -26.45 7.50 -9.53
N ASP A 228 -25.85 6.54 -10.22
CA ASP A 228 -26.27 5.14 -10.27
C ASP A 228 -25.21 4.28 -9.58
N GLU A 229 -25.36 4.14 -8.27
CA GLU A 229 -24.46 3.33 -7.43
C GLU A 229 -24.41 1.87 -7.89
N THR A 230 -25.47 1.35 -8.51
CA THR A 230 -25.51 -0.04 -9.01
C THR A 230 -24.58 -0.23 -10.19
N LYS A 231 -24.44 0.78 -11.06
CA LYS A 231 -23.48 0.74 -12.18
C LYS A 231 -22.08 1.14 -11.76
N THR A 232 -21.95 2.16 -10.92
CA THR A 232 -20.63 2.65 -10.48
C THR A 232 -19.89 1.62 -9.64
N PHE A 233 -20.58 1.05 -8.65
CA PHE A 233 -20.03 0.07 -7.72
C PHE A 233 -20.46 -1.37 -8.03
N GLY A 234 -21.10 -1.58 -9.17
CA GLY A 234 -21.41 -2.90 -9.69
C GLY A 234 -20.16 -3.68 -10.08
N HIS A 235 -20.29 -4.99 -10.06
CA HIS A 235 -19.37 -5.85 -10.80
C HIS A 235 -19.73 -5.73 -12.29
N GLU A 236 -18.72 -5.65 -13.16
CA GLU A 236 -18.97 -5.69 -14.61
C GLU A 236 -19.54 -7.07 -14.99
N ASN A 237 -20.32 -7.12 -16.08
CA ASN A 237 -20.96 -8.35 -16.57
C ASN A 237 -19.97 -9.51 -16.82
N TYR A 238 -18.67 -9.21 -17.00
CA TYR A 238 -17.62 -10.21 -17.16
C TYR A 238 -17.35 -11.04 -15.90
N CYS A 239 -17.75 -10.53 -14.73
CA CYS A 239 -17.61 -11.22 -13.45
C CYS A 239 -18.91 -11.93 -13.00
N ASP A 240 -19.92 -11.96 -13.88
CA ASP A 240 -21.15 -12.70 -13.65
C ASP A 240 -20.87 -14.20 -13.77
N PRO A 241 -21.54 -15.05 -12.97
CA PRO A 241 -21.45 -16.49 -13.13
C PRO A 241 -21.91 -16.96 -14.52
N CYS A 242 -21.33 -18.05 -15.01
CA CYS A 242 -21.72 -18.67 -16.28
C CYS A 242 -23.24 -18.88 -16.33
N PRO A 243 -23.85 -18.76 -17.52
CA PRO A 243 -25.15 -19.34 -17.76
C PRO A 243 -25.13 -20.83 -17.41
N VAL A 244 -26.18 -21.31 -16.75
CA VAL A 244 -26.26 -22.69 -16.23
C VAL A 244 -26.17 -23.75 -17.34
N PHE A 245 -26.51 -23.38 -18.58
CA PHE A 245 -26.43 -24.27 -19.74
C PHE A 245 -25.18 -24.03 -20.59
N GLY A 246 -24.31 -23.12 -20.16
CA GLY A 246 -23.16 -22.60 -20.91
C GLY A 246 -23.59 -21.62 -22.01
N VAL A 247 -22.61 -21.15 -22.78
CA VAL A 247 -22.80 -20.25 -23.92
C VAL A 247 -22.52 -20.97 -25.25
N GLU A 248 -22.99 -20.39 -26.35
CA GLU A 248 -22.61 -20.80 -27.70
C GLU A 248 -21.81 -19.67 -28.37
N CYS A 249 -20.52 -19.92 -28.64
CA CYS A 249 -19.64 -18.96 -29.29
C CYS A 249 -19.51 -19.24 -30.79
N LYS A 250 -19.78 -18.23 -31.63
CA LYS A 250 -19.59 -18.28 -33.08
C LYS A 250 -18.68 -17.15 -33.52
N ARG A 251 -17.50 -17.48 -34.05
CA ARG A 251 -16.53 -16.52 -34.61
C ARG A 251 -16.16 -15.36 -33.66
N GLY A 252 -15.96 -15.64 -32.37
CA GLY A 252 -15.66 -14.60 -31.36
C GLY A 252 -16.87 -14.04 -30.61
N ASP A 253 -18.08 -14.17 -31.16
CA ASP A 253 -19.29 -13.69 -30.50
C ASP A 253 -19.97 -14.83 -29.71
N CYS A 254 -19.94 -14.73 -28.39
CA CYS A 254 -20.61 -15.65 -27.46
C CYS A 254 -21.98 -15.11 -27.06
N LYS A 255 -23.02 -15.94 -27.22
CA LYS A 255 -24.38 -15.58 -26.82
C LYS A 255 -24.89 -16.48 -25.70
N ASP A 256 -25.57 -15.85 -24.74
CA ASP A 256 -26.32 -16.52 -23.66
C ASP A 256 -27.71 -16.96 -24.17
N ASP A 257 -27.74 -17.75 -25.23
CA ASP A 257 -28.97 -18.24 -25.85
C ASP A 257 -28.97 -19.75 -26.11
N LYS A 258 -28.05 -20.48 -25.47
CA LYS A 258 -27.91 -21.92 -25.63
C LYS A 258 -29.15 -22.65 -25.12
N LYS A 259 -29.87 -23.28 -26.05
CA LYS A 259 -31.11 -24.02 -25.77
C LYS A 259 -30.81 -25.49 -25.58
N ILE A 260 -31.30 -26.05 -24.48
CA ILE A 260 -31.18 -27.49 -24.23
C ILE A 260 -32.54 -28.13 -24.36
N VAL A 261 -32.62 -29.19 -25.16
CA VAL A 261 -33.82 -30.02 -25.28
C VAL A 261 -33.61 -31.29 -24.48
N CYS A 262 -34.45 -31.52 -23.48
CA CYS A 262 -34.48 -32.78 -22.74
C CYS A 262 -35.93 -33.20 -22.44
N ASN A 263 -36.22 -34.49 -22.51
CA ASN A 263 -37.57 -35.05 -22.30
C ASN A 263 -38.66 -34.36 -23.16
N GLY A 264 -38.32 -34.01 -24.41
CA GLY A 264 -39.24 -33.34 -25.35
C GLY A 264 -39.56 -31.87 -25.03
N LYS A 265 -39.00 -31.29 -23.95
CA LYS A 265 -39.15 -29.88 -23.58
C LYS A 265 -37.87 -29.10 -23.88
N THR A 266 -38.02 -27.91 -24.43
CA THR A 266 -36.91 -26.98 -24.68
C THR A 266 -36.77 -26.02 -23.50
N PHE A 267 -35.61 -25.98 -22.88
CA PHE A 267 -35.26 -25.02 -21.85
C PHE A 267 -34.39 -23.93 -22.48
N LYS A 268 -34.82 -22.67 -22.38
CA LYS A 268 -34.13 -21.50 -22.95
C LYS A 268 -33.52 -20.60 -21.88
N THR A 269 -34.16 -20.53 -20.72
CA THR A 269 -33.67 -19.78 -19.56
C THR A 269 -33.90 -20.59 -18.30
N THR A 270 -33.22 -20.19 -17.24
CA THR A 270 -33.27 -20.83 -15.93
C THR A 270 -34.47 -20.42 -15.08
N ASP A 271 -35.23 -19.40 -15.52
CA ASP A 271 -36.52 -19.03 -14.91
C ASP A 271 -37.62 -20.09 -15.17
N ASP A 272 -37.44 -20.96 -16.18
CA ASP A 272 -38.34 -22.08 -16.48
C ASP A 272 -38.17 -23.30 -15.54
N ILE A 273 -37.24 -23.23 -14.58
CA ILE A 273 -36.85 -24.35 -13.72
C ILE A 273 -37.76 -24.44 -12.49
N THR A 274 -39.01 -24.86 -12.70
CA THR A 274 -39.92 -25.26 -11.61
C THR A 274 -39.91 -26.78 -11.37
N ASN A 275 -39.39 -27.56 -12.32
CA ASN A 275 -39.42 -29.04 -12.32
C ASN A 275 -38.03 -29.65 -12.11
N MET A 276 -37.35 -29.28 -11.03
CA MET A 276 -36.08 -29.89 -10.65
C MET A 276 -36.29 -31.32 -10.11
N GLN A 277 -35.41 -32.24 -10.50
CA GLN A 277 -35.34 -33.58 -9.91
C GLN A 277 -34.30 -33.63 -8.78
N GLU A 278 -34.48 -34.55 -7.84
CA GLU A 278 -33.55 -34.77 -6.72
C GLU A 278 -33.20 -33.47 -5.97
N THR A 279 -34.22 -32.75 -5.49
CA THR A 279 -34.01 -31.43 -4.87
C THR A 279 -33.50 -31.53 -3.43
N ASN A 280 -32.61 -30.61 -3.06
CA ASN A 280 -32.12 -30.42 -1.70
C ASN A 280 -32.09 -28.92 -1.40
N ASP A 281 -32.51 -28.55 -0.19
CA ASP A 281 -32.37 -27.18 0.30
C ASP A 281 -30.99 -26.98 0.93
N VAL A 282 -30.30 -25.94 0.47
CA VAL A 282 -28.96 -25.54 0.91
C VAL A 282 -29.07 -24.11 1.45
N ASP A 283 -29.09 -23.99 2.76
CA ASP A 283 -29.01 -22.70 3.42
C ASP A 283 -27.55 -22.26 3.51
N MET A 284 -27.29 -20.96 3.35
CA MET A 284 -25.97 -20.36 3.46
C MET A 284 -26.03 -19.05 4.24
N LEU A 285 -25.39 -19.02 5.41
CA LEU A 285 -25.17 -17.82 6.19
C LEU A 285 -24.01 -17.02 5.58
N VAL A 286 -24.21 -15.73 5.34
CA VAL A 286 -23.22 -14.85 4.72
C VAL A 286 -23.06 -13.59 5.54
N SER A 287 -21.81 -13.22 5.85
CA SER A 287 -21.51 -11.91 6.42
C SER A 287 -21.69 -10.81 5.38
N ASP A 288 -22.77 -10.05 5.53
CA ASP A 288 -23.07 -8.89 4.71
C ASP A 288 -23.97 -7.87 5.43
N LYS A 289 -23.71 -6.57 5.20
CA LYS A 289 -24.44 -5.45 5.81
C LYS A 289 -25.80 -5.17 5.15
N SER A 290 -26.06 -5.72 3.96
CA SER A 290 -27.27 -5.44 3.15
C SER A 290 -28.56 -6.17 3.58
N GLY A 291 -28.49 -7.06 4.57
CA GLY A 291 -29.63 -7.87 5.03
C GLY A 291 -30.39 -7.30 6.23
N ASN A 292 -31.61 -7.80 6.46
CA ASN A 292 -32.45 -7.51 7.64
C ASN A 292 -31.84 -8.08 8.94
N GLY A 293 -30.77 -7.45 9.45
CA GLY A 293 -30.23 -7.68 10.79
C GLY A 293 -29.84 -9.12 11.12
N PHE A 294 -29.49 -9.33 12.39
CA PHE A 294 -29.17 -10.65 12.94
C PHE A 294 -30.46 -11.41 13.23
N ASN A 295 -30.59 -12.65 12.74
CA ASN A 295 -31.65 -13.56 13.16
C ASN A 295 -31.63 -13.74 14.69
N ASP A 296 -32.76 -14.12 15.30
CA ASP A 296 -32.92 -14.24 16.76
C ASP A 296 -31.80 -15.06 17.43
N ASP A 297 -31.40 -16.19 16.84
CA ASP A 297 -30.34 -17.05 17.34
C ASP A 297 -28.96 -16.36 17.37
N LEU A 298 -28.68 -15.46 16.41
CA LEU A 298 -27.39 -14.80 16.19
C LEU A 298 -27.35 -13.36 16.73
N LYS A 299 -28.33 -12.95 17.55
CA LYS A 299 -28.37 -11.60 18.14
C LYS A 299 -27.11 -11.25 18.94
N VAL A 300 -26.49 -12.23 19.61
CA VAL A 300 -25.22 -12.05 20.32
C VAL A 300 -24.07 -11.61 19.38
N CYS A 301 -24.14 -11.99 18.10
CA CYS A 301 -23.16 -11.54 17.12
C CYS A 301 -23.28 -10.05 16.74
N LYS A 302 -24.40 -9.41 17.09
CA LYS A 302 -24.58 -7.97 16.91
C LYS A 302 -23.76 -7.16 17.92
N THR A 303 -23.76 -7.62 19.17
CA THR A 303 -23.07 -6.93 20.28
C THR A 303 -21.60 -7.31 20.35
N SER A 304 -21.22 -8.50 19.84
CA SER A 304 -19.82 -8.96 19.83
C SER A 304 -18.87 -8.15 18.95
N GLY A 305 -19.39 -7.38 17.98
CA GLY A 305 -18.57 -6.60 17.03
C GLY A 305 -17.76 -7.45 16.03
N ILE A 306 -18.02 -8.76 15.93
CA ILE A 306 -17.35 -9.63 14.94
C ILE A 306 -17.94 -9.40 13.54
N PHE A 307 -19.26 -9.33 13.45
CA PHE A 307 -19.99 -9.15 12.20
C PHE A 307 -20.79 -7.86 12.27
N GLU A 308 -20.95 -7.20 11.12
CA GLU A 308 -21.82 -6.01 11.01
C GLU A 308 -23.22 -6.39 10.53
N GLY A 309 -23.35 -7.54 9.90
CA GLY A 309 -24.61 -8.16 9.48
C GLY A 309 -24.39 -9.61 9.04
N LEU A 310 -25.42 -10.43 9.21
CA LEU A 310 -25.45 -11.84 8.81
C LEU A 310 -26.79 -12.09 8.11
N ARG A 311 -26.74 -12.37 6.80
CA ARG A 311 -27.94 -12.72 6.03
C ARG A 311 -27.97 -14.22 5.73
N LYS A 312 -29.17 -14.76 5.54
CA LYS A 312 -29.40 -16.17 5.20
C LYS A 312 -29.88 -16.30 3.76
N ASP A 313 -29.05 -16.88 2.89
CA ASP A 313 -29.43 -17.24 1.53
C ASP A 313 -29.97 -18.66 1.50
N GLN A 314 -31.21 -18.79 1.02
CA GLN A 314 -31.88 -20.09 0.93
C GLN A 314 -31.87 -20.56 -0.52
N TRP A 315 -31.02 -21.53 -0.81
CA TRP A 315 -30.89 -22.12 -2.14
C TRP A 315 -31.65 -23.43 -2.23
N LYS A 316 -32.34 -23.64 -3.35
CA LYS A 316 -32.91 -24.93 -3.73
C LYS A 316 -32.11 -25.50 -4.89
N CYS A 317 -31.39 -26.58 -4.63
CA CYS A 317 -30.52 -27.22 -5.62
C CYS A 317 -31.13 -28.52 -6.13
N GLY A 318 -31.05 -28.75 -7.43
CA GLY A 318 -31.61 -29.93 -8.09
C GLY A 318 -30.97 -30.21 -9.44
N LYS A 319 -31.46 -31.24 -10.14
CA LYS A 319 -30.98 -31.65 -11.46
C LYS A 319 -31.96 -31.24 -12.55
N VAL A 320 -31.44 -30.65 -13.63
CA VAL A 320 -32.21 -30.19 -14.80
C VAL A 320 -31.45 -30.55 -16.07
N CYS A 321 -32.03 -31.40 -16.93
CA CYS A 321 -31.39 -31.84 -18.18
C CYS A 321 -29.94 -32.35 -18.02
N GLY A 322 -29.59 -32.94 -16.87
CA GLY A 322 -28.23 -33.40 -16.57
C GLY A 322 -27.33 -32.39 -15.86
N TYR A 323 -27.75 -31.14 -15.70
CA TYR A 323 -27.02 -30.08 -14.99
C TYR A 323 -27.47 -29.99 -13.54
N ASN A 324 -26.53 -29.75 -12.63
CA ASN A 324 -26.80 -29.51 -11.21
C ASN A 324 -26.93 -28.02 -10.96
N VAL A 325 -28.16 -27.57 -10.75
CA VAL A 325 -28.54 -26.16 -10.71
C VAL A 325 -29.04 -25.81 -9.32
N CYS A 326 -28.68 -24.63 -8.83
CA CYS A 326 -29.16 -24.05 -7.59
C CYS A 326 -29.92 -22.77 -7.89
N PHE A 327 -31.09 -22.63 -7.26
CA PHE A 327 -31.98 -21.49 -7.38
C PHE A 327 -32.10 -20.76 -6.05
N LEU A 328 -31.97 -19.44 -6.05
CA LEU A 328 -32.11 -18.64 -4.85
C LEU A 328 -33.59 -18.28 -4.63
N ASN A 329 -34.14 -18.67 -3.48
CA ASN A 329 -35.55 -18.47 -3.17
C ASN A 329 -35.94 -16.98 -3.08
N LYS A 330 -35.06 -16.14 -2.51
CA LYS A 330 -35.25 -14.69 -2.36
C LYS A 330 -34.17 -13.92 -3.10
N PHE A 331 -34.50 -13.45 -4.30
CA PHE A 331 -33.56 -12.74 -5.16
C PHE A 331 -33.78 -11.22 -5.08
N HIS A 332 -32.69 -10.49 -4.83
CA HIS A 332 -32.63 -9.04 -4.84
C HIS A 332 -31.45 -8.62 -5.71
N LYS A 333 -31.70 -7.86 -6.78
CA LYS A 333 -30.68 -7.46 -7.77
C LYS A 333 -29.54 -6.63 -7.16
N ASP A 334 -29.82 -5.90 -6.09
CA ASP A 334 -28.82 -5.06 -5.41
C ASP A 334 -27.85 -5.86 -4.52
N ILE A 335 -28.18 -7.14 -4.24
CA ILE A 335 -27.44 -8.02 -3.32
C ILE A 335 -26.88 -9.25 -4.06
N HIS A 336 -27.59 -9.72 -5.09
CA HIS A 336 -27.32 -10.97 -5.76
C HIS A 336 -27.08 -10.76 -7.25
N ASP A 337 -25.95 -11.26 -7.72
CA ASP A 337 -25.54 -11.22 -9.13
C ASP A 337 -26.50 -12.02 -10.04
N LYS A 338 -26.95 -13.19 -9.56
CA LYS A 338 -27.76 -14.11 -10.36
C LYS A 338 -28.73 -14.89 -9.49
N LYS A 339 -29.94 -15.09 -10.01
CA LYS A 339 -31.01 -15.85 -9.36
C LYS A 339 -30.74 -17.36 -9.33
N ASN A 340 -29.96 -17.84 -10.28
CA ASN A 340 -29.65 -19.25 -10.44
C ASN A 340 -28.20 -19.43 -10.88
N ILE A 341 -27.55 -20.45 -10.36
CA ILE A 341 -26.15 -20.77 -10.63
C ILE A 341 -25.96 -22.28 -10.65
N GLU A 342 -24.83 -22.74 -11.15
CA GLU A 342 -24.44 -24.14 -11.04
C GLU A 342 -23.98 -24.46 -9.61
N ILE A 343 -24.16 -25.72 -9.17
CA ILE A 343 -23.75 -26.16 -7.83
C ILE A 343 -22.26 -25.91 -7.55
N ARG A 344 -21.39 -26.00 -8.57
CA ARG A 344 -19.94 -25.73 -8.43
C ARG A 344 -19.65 -24.27 -8.08
N ALA A 345 -20.42 -23.33 -8.64
CA ALA A 345 -20.31 -21.91 -8.31
C ALA A 345 -20.83 -21.65 -6.89
N LEU A 346 -21.94 -22.28 -6.48
CA LEU A 346 -22.43 -22.17 -5.11
C LEU A 346 -21.43 -22.74 -4.09
N PHE A 347 -20.82 -23.89 -4.40
CA PHE A 347 -19.80 -24.52 -3.56
C PHE A 347 -18.56 -23.64 -3.39
N LYS A 348 -18.06 -23.04 -4.48
CA LYS A 348 -16.99 -22.03 -4.42
C LYS A 348 -17.37 -20.84 -3.54
N ARG A 349 -18.52 -20.21 -3.79
CA ARG A 349 -19.00 -19.05 -3.02
C ARG A 349 -19.08 -19.35 -1.53
N TRP A 350 -19.57 -20.54 -1.17
CA TRP A 350 -19.65 -20.96 0.22
C TRP A 350 -18.27 -21.03 0.86
N LEU A 351 -17.30 -21.65 0.17
CA LEU A 351 -15.91 -21.74 0.64
C LEU A 351 -15.26 -20.36 0.79
N GLU A 352 -15.43 -19.46 -0.20
CA GLU A 352 -14.91 -18.09 -0.11
C GLU A 352 -15.47 -17.35 1.10
N LYS A 353 -16.79 -17.41 1.32
CA LYS A 353 -17.42 -16.80 2.49
C LYS A 353 -17.03 -17.45 3.79
N PHE A 354 -16.84 -18.77 3.80
CA PHE A 354 -16.35 -19.48 4.96
C PHE A 354 -14.96 -19.00 5.36
N PHE A 355 -13.99 -18.91 4.44
CA PHE A 355 -12.64 -18.46 4.78
C PHE A 355 -12.59 -16.98 5.14
N GLU A 356 -13.37 -16.11 4.48
CA GLU A 356 -13.51 -14.70 4.85
C GLU A 356 -13.99 -14.57 6.30
N ASP A 357 -15.09 -15.23 6.65
CA ASP A 357 -15.66 -15.22 8.00
C ASP A 357 -14.69 -15.85 9.01
N TYR A 358 -14.06 -16.97 8.68
CA TYR A 358 -13.11 -17.69 9.55
C TYR A 358 -11.91 -16.82 9.92
N ASN A 359 -11.28 -16.20 8.93
CA ASN A 359 -10.13 -15.31 9.14
C ASN A 359 -10.54 -14.07 9.94
N LYS A 360 -11.72 -13.51 9.66
CA LYS A 360 -12.27 -12.38 10.43
C LYS A 360 -12.51 -12.74 11.89
N ILE A 361 -13.11 -13.90 12.15
CA ILE A 361 -13.32 -14.41 13.50
C ILE A 361 -11.98 -14.56 14.22
N ASN A 362 -11.02 -15.29 13.63
CA ASN A 362 -9.70 -15.53 14.23
C ASN A 362 -9.01 -14.22 14.62
N ALA A 363 -9.07 -13.20 13.76
CA ALA A 363 -8.51 -11.89 14.06
C ALA A 363 -9.20 -11.24 15.28
N LYS A 364 -10.54 -11.21 15.30
CA LYS A 364 -11.32 -10.56 16.38
C LYS A 364 -11.25 -11.31 17.72
N ILE A 365 -11.01 -12.63 17.73
CA ILE A 365 -10.86 -13.42 18.97
C ILE A 365 -9.41 -13.61 19.43
N SER A 366 -8.41 -13.26 18.62
CA SER A 366 -6.99 -13.42 18.95
C SER A 366 -6.62 -12.75 20.29
N HIS A 367 -7.14 -11.55 20.52
CA HIS A 367 -6.97 -10.81 21.79
C HIS A 367 -7.60 -11.55 22.99
N CYS A 368 -8.63 -12.36 22.79
CA CYS A 368 -9.28 -13.12 23.87
C CYS A 368 -8.51 -14.39 24.26
N ILE A 369 -7.58 -14.85 23.41
CA ILE A 369 -6.85 -16.12 23.58
C ILE A 369 -5.45 -15.90 24.21
N ASN A 370 -4.82 -14.74 24.00
CA ASN A 370 -3.37 -14.53 24.25
C ASN A 370 -2.96 -14.07 25.66
N ASN A 371 -3.81 -14.06 26.70
CA ASN A 371 -3.46 -13.36 27.94
C ASN A 371 -2.83 -14.20 29.06
N LYS A 372 -1.52 -13.94 29.28
CA LYS A 372 -0.81 -14.11 30.55
C LYS A 372 -0.79 -12.84 31.44
N GLU A 373 -1.16 -11.65 30.96
CA GLU A 373 -1.17 -10.43 31.80
C GLU A 373 -2.29 -9.43 31.45
N GLY A 374 -3.05 -8.98 32.47
CA GLY A 374 -3.67 -7.64 32.53
C GLY A 374 -4.94 -7.32 31.70
N GLN A 375 -6.10 -7.28 32.39
CA GLN A 375 -7.34 -6.52 32.08
C GLN A 375 -7.84 -6.45 30.62
N ILE A 376 -8.48 -7.52 30.14
CA ILE A 376 -9.49 -7.45 29.07
C ILE A 376 -10.87 -7.57 29.72
N CYS A 377 -11.85 -6.79 29.26
CA CYS A 377 -13.25 -6.91 29.68
C CYS A 377 -13.75 -8.34 29.38
N ILE A 378 -13.81 -9.19 30.41
CA ILE A 378 -14.20 -10.60 30.31
C ILE A 378 -15.53 -10.76 29.56
N ASN A 379 -16.47 -9.83 29.77
CA ASN A 379 -17.79 -9.83 29.13
C ASN A 379 -17.73 -9.66 27.59
N GLU A 380 -16.82 -8.84 27.06
CA GLU A 380 -16.69 -8.65 25.60
C GLU A 380 -16.13 -9.91 24.92
N CYS A 381 -15.21 -10.61 25.58
CA CYS A 381 -14.70 -11.88 25.09
C CYS A 381 -15.74 -13.00 25.22
N GLU A 382 -16.58 -12.99 26.26
CA GLU A 382 -17.70 -13.92 26.42
C GLU A 382 -18.69 -13.80 25.25
N GLU A 383 -19.15 -12.59 24.92
CA GLU A 383 -20.07 -12.36 23.80
C GLU A 383 -19.46 -12.72 22.44
N LYS A 384 -18.16 -12.41 22.25
CA LYS A 384 -17.41 -12.83 21.05
C LYS A 384 -17.38 -14.35 20.91
N CYS A 385 -17.02 -15.08 21.95
CA CYS A 385 -16.89 -16.53 21.85
C CYS A 385 -18.24 -17.26 21.86
N GLU A 386 -19.30 -16.68 22.45
CA GLU A 386 -20.67 -17.16 22.25
C GLU A 386 -21.10 -17.00 20.79
N CYS A 387 -20.87 -15.84 20.19
CA CYS A 387 -21.14 -15.61 18.76
C CYS A 387 -20.40 -16.62 17.87
N VAL A 388 -19.11 -16.85 18.14
CA VAL A 388 -18.31 -17.84 17.38
C VAL A 388 -18.88 -19.24 17.52
N SER A 389 -19.27 -19.64 18.73
CA SER A 389 -19.87 -20.96 18.97
C SER A 389 -21.14 -21.17 18.13
N LYS A 390 -22.03 -20.17 18.11
CA LYS A 390 -23.25 -20.22 17.30
C LYS A 390 -22.99 -20.18 15.80
N TRP A 391 -21.99 -19.41 15.35
CA TRP A 391 -21.58 -19.40 13.94
C TRP A 391 -21.05 -20.78 13.53
N ILE A 392 -20.22 -21.42 14.37
CA ILE A 392 -19.71 -22.78 14.14
C ILE A 392 -20.86 -23.78 14.03
N GLU A 393 -21.84 -23.73 14.94
CA GLU A 393 -23.02 -24.60 14.89
C GLU A 393 -23.75 -24.48 13.55
N LYS A 394 -24.04 -23.26 13.10
CA LYS A 394 -24.67 -23.06 11.78
C LYS A 394 -23.79 -23.58 10.64
N LYS A 395 -22.48 -23.33 10.66
CA LYS A 395 -21.58 -23.83 9.60
C LYS A 395 -21.45 -25.36 9.57
N ARG A 396 -21.52 -26.02 10.73
CA ARG A 396 -21.58 -27.49 10.83
C ARG A 396 -22.88 -28.07 10.26
N GLU A 397 -23.99 -27.32 10.32
CA GLU A 397 -25.25 -27.71 9.67
C GLU A 397 -25.23 -27.49 8.15
N GLU A 398 -24.59 -26.41 7.70
CA GLU A 398 -24.50 -26.03 6.28
C GLU A 398 -23.55 -26.92 5.49
N TRP A 399 -22.35 -27.16 6.02
CA TRP A 399 -21.24 -27.77 5.28
C TRP A 399 -21.57 -29.15 4.70
N PRO A 400 -22.13 -30.11 5.47
CA PRO A 400 -22.47 -31.42 4.92
C PRO A 400 -23.50 -31.33 3.80
N LYS A 401 -24.48 -30.42 3.90
CA LYS A 401 -25.55 -30.26 2.90
C LYS A 401 -24.99 -29.79 1.57
N ILE A 402 -24.13 -28.78 1.57
CA ILE A 402 -23.56 -28.23 0.35
C ILE A 402 -22.47 -29.15 -0.25
N ARG A 403 -21.57 -29.68 0.60
CA ARG A 403 -20.51 -30.61 0.19
C ARG A 403 -21.11 -31.85 -0.44
N ASP A 404 -22.01 -32.53 0.27
CA ASP A 404 -22.56 -33.79 -0.22
C ASP A 404 -23.42 -33.56 -1.47
N ARG A 405 -24.14 -32.43 -1.56
CA ARG A 405 -24.87 -32.06 -2.79
C ARG A 405 -23.93 -31.86 -3.98
N TYR A 406 -22.82 -31.16 -3.79
CA TYR A 406 -21.82 -30.94 -4.82
C TYR A 406 -21.15 -32.25 -5.25
N LEU A 407 -20.76 -33.11 -4.31
CA LEU A 407 -20.04 -34.34 -4.59
C LEU A 407 -20.93 -35.45 -5.16
N LYS A 408 -22.25 -35.42 -4.90
CA LYS A 408 -23.22 -36.41 -5.42
C LYS A 408 -23.14 -36.62 -6.93
N GLN A 409 -22.77 -35.58 -7.69
CA GLN A 409 -22.71 -35.67 -9.16
C GLN A 409 -21.59 -36.58 -9.70
N TYR A 410 -20.61 -36.94 -8.86
CA TYR A 410 -19.45 -37.75 -9.22
C TYR A 410 -19.58 -39.23 -8.77
N ASN A 411 -20.74 -39.66 -8.26
CA ASN A 411 -21.00 -41.04 -7.79
C ASN A 411 -19.96 -41.59 -6.80
N GLN A 412 -19.43 -40.77 -5.89
CA GLN A 412 -18.34 -41.17 -5.01
C GLN A 412 -18.77 -41.86 -3.70
N ASP A 413 -17.91 -42.78 -3.23
CA ASP A 413 -17.95 -43.36 -1.89
C ASP A 413 -17.63 -42.32 -0.81
N ASN A 414 -18.23 -42.48 0.38
CA ASN A 414 -18.01 -41.57 1.52
C ASN A 414 -16.52 -41.43 1.92
N SER A 415 -15.67 -42.41 1.63
CA SER A 415 -14.25 -42.43 1.99
C SER A 415 -13.36 -41.49 1.16
N GLN A 416 -13.86 -40.93 0.05
CA GLN A 416 -13.10 -40.06 -0.85
C GLN A 416 -13.47 -38.57 -0.74
N LYS A 417 -14.50 -38.21 0.03
CA LYS A 417 -15.03 -36.84 0.12
C LYS A 417 -13.97 -35.80 0.51
N TYR A 418 -13.09 -36.11 1.46
CA TYR A 418 -12.06 -35.18 1.91
C TYR A 418 -11.01 -34.89 0.81
N TYR A 419 -10.65 -35.89 0.01
CA TYR A 419 -9.72 -35.72 -1.11
C TYR A 419 -10.27 -34.77 -2.17
N ASP A 420 -11.56 -34.87 -2.47
CA ASP A 420 -12.22 -34.01 -3.44
C ASP A 420 -12.32 -32.56 -2.98
N VAL A 421 -12.63 -32.34 -1.70
CA VAL A 421 -12.64 -31.00 -1.09
C VAL A 421 -11.24 -30.40 -1.18
N ARG A 422 -10.21 -31.16 -0.81
CA ARG A 422 -8.81 -30.73 -0.90
C ARG A 422 -8.42 -30.36 -2.32
N ARG A 423 -8.75 -31.22 -3.29
CA ARG A 423 -8.46 -30.98 -4.70
C ARG A 423 -9.16 -29.71 -5.21
N PHE A 424 -10.43 -29.52 -4.85
CA PHE A 424 -11.16 -28.31 -5.21
C PHE A 424 -10.47 -27.04 -4.68
N LEU A 425 -9.96 -27.09 -3.46
CA LEU A 425 -9.23 -25.99 -2.83
C LEU A 425 -7.85 -25.75 -3.47
N GLN A 426 -7.13 -26.81 -3.87
CA GLN A 426 -5.83 -26.73 -4.54
C GLN A 426 -5.94 -26.14 -5.95
N ASP A 427 -6.97 -26.53 -6.70
CA ASP A 427 -7.17 -26.08 -8.08
C ASP A 427 -7.80 -24.66 -8.13
N GLY A 428 -8.40 -24.21 -7.03
CA GLY A 428 -9.17 -22.97 -6.97
C GLY A 428 -8.40 -21.74 -6.50
N PRO A 429 -8.93 -20.53 -6.76
CA PRO A 429 -8.30 -19.27 -6.36
C PRO A 429 -8.51 -18.97 -4.87
N PHE A 430 -8.13 -19.90 -3.98
CA PHE A 430 -8.30 -19.79 -2.52
C PHE A 430 -6.99 -19.55 -1.76
N GLU A 431 -5.85 -19.61 -2.44
CA GLU A 431 -4.52 -19.73 -1.84
C GLU A 431 -4.26 -18.74 -0.69
N SER A 432 -4.57 -17.46 -0.87
CA SER A 432 -4.36 -16.41 0.12
C SER A 432 -5.18 -16.61 1.41
N ASP A 433 -6.48 -16.79 1.28
CA ASP A 433 -7.39 -16.97 2.42
C ASP A 433 -7.15 -18.31 3.12
N LEU A 434 -6.77 -19.33 2.35
CA LEU A 434 -6.47 -20.65 2.85
C LEU A 434 -5.17 -20.66 3.67
N LYS A 435 -4.10 -20.05 3.16
CA LYS A 435 -2.84 -19.85 3.91
C LYS A 435 -3.08 -19.08 5.21
N LYS A 436 -3.88 -18.00 5.17
CA LYS A 436 -4.29 -17.25 6.37
C LYS A 436 -5.05 -18.13 7.39
N ALA A 437 -5.90 -19.03 6.91
CA ALA A 437 -6.72 -19.89 7.78
C ALA A 437 -5.92 -21.04 8.42
N ILE A 438 -5.00 -21.67 7.68
CA ILE A 438 -4.21 -22.83 8.16
C ILE A 438 -2.90 -22.45 8.86
N GLY A 439 -2.43 -21.20 8.74
CA GLY A 439 -1.19 -20.73 9.35
C GLY A 439 0.08 -21.17 8.60
N SER A 440 1.19 -21.38 9.32
CA SER A 440 2.53 -21.65 8.77
C SER A 440 2.74 -23.03 8.12
N SER A 441 1.71 -23.90 8.12
CA SER A 441 1.78 -25.19 7.43
C SER A 441 1.73 -24.98 5.91
N GLN A 442 2.83 -25.24 5.21
CA GLN A 442 2.98 -24.90 3.79
C GLN A 442 2.12 -25.76 2.84
N LYS A 443 1.54 -26.89 3.29
CA LYS A 443 0.69 -27.75 2.46
C LYS A 443 -0.59 -28.23 3.17
N LEU A 444 -1.71 -28.25 2.44
CA LEU A 444 -3.01 -28.77 2.90
C LEU A 444 -2.93 -30.20 3.44
N GLU A 445 -2.11 -31.03 2.80
CA GLU A 445 -1.90 -32.43 3.18
C GLU A 445 -1.22 -32.55 4.55
N GLU A 446 -0.30 -31.63 4.88
CA GLU A 446 0.35 -31.58 6.17
C GLU A 446 -0.63 -31.12 7.25
N TYR A 447 -1.49 -30.14 6.92
CA TYR A 447 -2.53 -29.65 7.83
C TYR A 447 -3.57 -30.72 8.16
N GLU A 448 -4.08 -31.45 7.16
CA GLU A 448 -5.01 -32.56 7.36
C GLU A 448 -4.40 -33.69 8.20
N ASN A 449 -3.10 -33.94 8.07
CA ASN A 449 -2.39 -34.96 8.85
C ASN A 449 -1.91 -34.44 10.22
N SER A 450 -2.05 -33.14 10.50
CA SER A 450 -1.58 -32.53 11.74
C SER A 450 -2.41 -33.00 12.95
N LYS A 451 -1.80 -32.87 14.14
CA LYS A 451 -2.51 -33.07 15.42
C LYS A 451 -3.66 -32.08 15.60
N GLU A 452 -3.63 -30.94 14.90
CA GLU A 452 -4.68 -29.92 14.97
C GLU A 452 -6.00 -30.43 14.39
N CYS A 453 -5.94 -31.14 13.25
CA CYS A 453 -7.11 -31.74 12.61
C CYS A 453 -7.49 -33.12 13.18
N ASN A 454 -6.52 -34.04 13.36
CA ASN A 454 -6.84 -35.42 13.76
C ASN A 454 -7.03 -35.61 15.28
N GLY A 455 -6.67 -34.62 16.10
CA GLY A 455 -6.66 -34.77 17.56
C GLY A 455 -5.62 -35.78 18.06
N THR A 456 -5.42 -35.85 19.38
CA THR A 456 -4.70 -36.96 20.01
C THR A 456 -5.49 -38.25 19.76
N GLU A 457 -4.83 -39.30 19.26
CA GLU A 457 -5.45 -40.59 18.91
C GLU A 457 -6.54 -40.99 19.93
N ASN A 458 -7.78 -41.13 19.46
CA ASN A 458 -8.84 -41.67 20.29
C ASN A 458 -8.42 -43.07 20.76
N SER A 459 -8.25 -43.22 22.07
CA SER A 459 -8.08 -44.52 22.72
C SER A 459 -9.37 -45.31 22.55
N GLY A 460 -9.49 -46.04 21.44
CA GLY A 460 -10.65 -46.88 21.11
C GLY A 460 -10.53 -47.49 19.72
N ASN A 461 -10.72 -48.80 19.62
CA ASN A 461 -10.49 -49.67 18.46
C ASN A 461 -11.39 -49.42 17.21
N GLY A 462 -11.58 -48.17 16.77
CA GLY A 462 -12.21 -47.82 15.50
C GLY A 462 -11.25 -47.07 14.58
N LYS A 463 -11.20 -47.39 13.28
CA LYS A 463 -10.44 -46.59 12.30
C LYS A 463 -10.94 -45.13 12.36
N PRO A 464 -10.08 -44.12 12.51
CA PRO A 464 -10.52 -42.73 12.53
C PRO A 464 -11.16 -42.37 11.19
N GLU A 465 -12.37 -41.82 11.24
CA GLU A 465 -13.04 -41.23 10.08
C GLU A 465 -12.26 -39.98 9.66
N LYS A 466 -11.83 -39.90 8.40
CA LYS A 466 -10.99 -38.81 7.91
C LYS A 466 -11.83 -37.55 7.70
N LYS A 467 -11.43 -36.45 8.32
CA LYS A 467 -12.08 -35.13 8.21
C LYS A 467 -11.54 -34.35 7.04
N ASP A 468 -12.40 -33.53 6.43
CA ASP A 468 -11.96 -32.55 5.43
C ASP A 468 -11.46 -31.24 6.06
N ILE A 469 -10.78 -30.40 5.26
CA ILE A 469 -10.15 -29.15 5.72
C ILE A 469 -11.15 -28.21 6.42
N VAL A 470 -12.39 -28.12 5.94
CA VAL A 470 -13.41 -27.24 6.54
C VAL A 470 -13.80 -27.77 7.91
N GLU A 471 -13.98 -29.09 8.04
CA GLU A 471 -14.22 -29.74 9.33
C GLU A 471 -13.05 -29.54 10.30
N CYS A 472 -11.80 -29.71 9.85
CA CYS A 472 -10.60 -29.42 10.64
C CYS A 472 -10.61 -27.98 11.19
N LEU A 473 -10.88 -27.00 10.32
CA LEU A 473 -10.87 -25.58 10.68
C LEU A 473 -11.99 -25.25 11.68
N LEU A 474 -13.20 -25.78 11.47
CA LEU A 474 -14.33 -25.62 12.39
C LEU A 474 -14.04 -26.23 13.78
N GLU A 475 -13.33 -27.35 13.83
CA GLU A 475 -12.91 -27.95 15.10
C GLU A 475 -11.82 -27.15 15.80
N ASN A 476 -10.80 -26.68 15.06
CA ASN A 476 -9.74 -25.84 15.60
C ASN A 476 -10.33 -24.55 16.18
N LEU A 477 -11.23 -23.89 15.44
CA LEU A 477 -11.91 -22.69 15.92
C LEU A 477 -12.81 -22.99 17.13
N GLY A 478 -13.45 -24.15 17.16
CA GLY A 478 -14.20 -24.61 18.33
C GLY A 478 -13.32 -24.77 19.57
N LYS A 479 -12.14 -25.40 19.43
CA LYS A 479 -11.15 -25.50 20.51
C LYS A 479 -10.73 -24.11 21.00
N LYS A 480 -10.40 -23.20 20.08
CA LYS A 480 -10.05 -21.80 20.41
C LYS A 480 -11.18 -21.08 21.16
N ALA A 481 -12.43 -21.27 20.74
CA ALA A 481 -13.60 -20.71 21.41
C ALA A 481 -13.79 -21.27 22.84
N THR A 482 -13.39 -22.51 23.11
CA THR A 482 -13.44 -23.08 24.47
C THR A 482 -12.37 -22.54 25.42
N PHE A 483 -11.24 -22.06 24.90
CA PHE A 483 -10.19 -21.41 25.69
C PHE A 483 -10.51 -19.95 26.03
N CYS A 484 -11.53 -19.36 25.39
CA CYS A 484 -12.02 -18.05 25.81
C CYS A 484 -12.57 -18.12 27.25
N PRO A 485 -12.23 -17.16 28.11
CA PRO A 485 -12.71 -17.17 29.49
C PRO A 485 -14.25 -17.08 29.54
N GLY A 486 -14.90 -18.12 30.07
CA GLY A 486 -16.32 -18.08 30.43
C GLY A 486 -16.99 -19.42 30.74
N LYS A 487 -16.93 -19.85 32.01
CA LYS A 487 -18.04 -20.57 32.72
C LYS A 487 -17.82 -20.81 34.22
N THR A 488 -16.63 -20.63 34.79
CA THR A 488 -16.41 -20.80 36.25
C THR A 488 -15.50 -19.73 36.85
N SER A 489 -16.05 -18.55 37.15
CA SER A 489 -15.51 -17.64 38.17
C SER A 489 -16.55 -16.57 38.52
N SER A 490 -17.39 -16.86 39.50
CA SER A 490 -18.27 -15.86 40.11
C SER A 490 -17.43 -14.80 40.84
N LYS A 491 -17.15 -13.67 40.19
CA LYS A 491 -16.99 -12.38 40.86
C LYS A 491 -17.75 -11.30 40.08
N ARG A 492 -18.96 -11.01 40.58
CA ARG A 492 -19.80 -9.90 40.14
C ARG A 492 -19.16 -8.58 40.58
N GLY A 493 -19.04 -7.64 39.65
CA GLY A 493 -18.96 -6.21 39.96
C GLY A 493 -17.60 -5.55 39.74
N GLN A 494 -17.35 -5.12 38.51
CA GLN A 494 -16.63 -3.87 38.28
C GLN A 494 -17.24 -3.18 37.06
N THR A 495 -17.66 -1.93 37.25
CA THR A 495 -18.24 -1.08 36.22
C THR A 495 -17.14 -0.69 35.25
N CYS A 496 -17.11 -1.31 34.06
CA CYS A 496 -16.23 -0.90 32.98
C CYS A 496 -16.71 0.47 32.47
N VAL A 497 -15.81 1.46 32.46
CA VAL A 497 -16.08 2.73 31.79
C VAL A 497 -15.88 2.49 30.30
N ASN A 498 -16.96 2.67 29.52
CA ASN A 498 -16.89 2.69 28.07
C ASN A 498 -16.03 3.88 27.63
N ASN A 499 -14.72 3.66 27.45
CA ASN A 499 -13.97 4.54 26.58
C ASN A 499 -14.39 4.22 25.14
N PRO A 500 -14.82 5.20 24.33
CA PRO A 500 -14.90 4.99 22.89
C PRO A 500 -13.51 4.57 22.43
N LEU A 501 -13.41 3.39 21.81
CA LEU A 501 -12.16 2.97 21.18
C LEU A 501 -11.70 4.07 20.19
N PRO A 502 -10.38 4.26 20.01
CA PRO A 502 -9.89 4.94 18.82
C PRO A 502 -10.52 4.24 17.62
N VAL A 503 -11.05 5.03 16.67
CA VAL A 503 -11.64 4.57 15.40
C VAL A 503 -10.93 3.30 14.97
N GLU A 504 -11.65 2.16 15.01
CA GLU A 504 -11.14 0.90 14.51
C GLU A 504 -10.63 1.19 13.10
N GLU A 505 -9.31 1.04 12.87
CA GLU A 505 -8.85 0.79 11.52
C GLU A 505 -9.63 -0.43 11.07
N GLU A 506 -10.64 -0.22 10.23
CA GLU A 506 -11.20 -1.27 9.40
C GLU A 506 -9.99 -2.02 8.86
N ILE A 507 -9.80 -3.27 9.33
CA ILE A 507 -8.71 -4.14 8.91
C ILE A 507 -8.70 -4.05 7.40
N ASN A 508 -7.77 -3.27 6.84
CA ASN A 508 -7.62 -3.15 5.40
C ASN A 508 -7.17 -4.53 4.94
N PRO A 509 -8.03 -5.35 4.30
CA PRO A 509 -7.52 -6.48 3.57
C PRO A 509 -7.03 -5.86 2.27
N ILE A 510 -5.83 -5.27 2.28
CA ILE A 510 -5.05 -5.32 1.06
C ILE A 510 -4.80 -6.82 0.89
N ASP A 511 -5.66 -7.47 0.12
CA ASP A 511 -5.29 -8.72 -0.51
C ASP A 511 -4.18 -8.36 -1.47
N ASP A 512 -2.98 -8.49 -0.95
CA ASP A 512 -1.73 -8.39 -1.66
C ASP A 512 -1.67 -9.58 -2.63
N ASP A 513 -2.26 -9.34 -3.78
CA ASP A 513 -2.26 -10.23 -4.93
C ASP A 513 -1.86 -9.38 -6.17
N THR A 514 -1.18 -8.26 -5.93
CA THR A 514 -0.39 -7.51 -6.89
C THR A 514 1.06 -7.69 -6.51
N ASP A 515 1.84 -8.32 -7.38
CA ASP A 515 3.27 -8.05 -7.49
C ASP A 515 3.44 -6.56 -7.81
N THR A 516 3.41 -5.74 -6.76
CA THR A 516 3.91 -4.37 -6.65
C THR A 516 3.94 -4.08 -5.15
N THR A 517 5.10 -4.27 -4.52
CA THR A 517 5.31 -3.96 -3.11
C THR A 517 5.39 -2.44 -2.93
N ASP A 518 4.26 -1.83 -2.61
CA ASP A 518 4.20 -0.52 -1.97
C ASP A 518 2.82 -0.38 -1.32
N ILE A 519 2.70 -0.58 0.01
CA ILE A 519 2.05 0.33 0.97
C ILE A 519 2.60 0.05 2.39
N GLN A 520 3.10 1.11 3.03
CA GLN A 520 3.56 1.21 4.41
C GLN A 520 2.45 0.94 5.44
N LYS A 521 2.78 0.24 6.53
CA LYS A 521 1.95 0.14 7.76
C LYS A 521 2.50 1.09 8.85
N PRO A 522 1.66 1.69 9.72
CA PRO A 522 2.13 2.49 10.87
C PRO A 522 2.93 1.68 11.89
N LEU A 523 3.97 2.30 12.47
CA LEU A 523 5.09 1.69 13.18
C LEU A 523 4.83 1.35 14.67
N PHE A 524 3.61 1.02 15.08
CA PHE A 524 3.29 0.81 16.50
C PHE A 524 2.34 -0.36 16.74
N CYS A 525 2.86 -1.59 16.71
CA CYS A 525 2.56 -2.67 17.67
C CYS A 525 3.47 -3.89 17.36
N PRO A 526 4.08 -4.55 18.35
CA PRO A 526 5.14 -5.54 18.15
C PRO A 526 4.61 -6.99 18.06
N THR A 527 5.40 -7.89 17.48
CA THR A 527 5.30 -9.34 17.71
C THR A 527 6.71 -9.95 17.68
N GLU A 528 7.13 -10.47 18.84
CA GLU A 528 8.35 -11.25 19.17
C GLU A 528 8.36 -12.61 18.42
N GLU A 529 9.46 -13.34 18.16
CA GLU A 529 10.88 -13.26 18.54
C GLU A 529 11.65 -14.13 17.52
N GLU A 530 12.52 -13.54 16.71
CA GLU A 530 13.80 -14.15 16.32
C GLU A 530 14.86 -13.20 16.87
N GLU A 531 15.91 -13.71 17.51
CA GLU A 531 16.94 -12.88 18.17
C GLU A 531 17.52 -11.84 17.18
N GLU A 532 16.96 -10.63 17.19
CA GLU A 532 17.49 -9.51 16.42
C GLU A 532 18.89 -9.19 16.97
N GLU A 533 19.89 -9.15 16.09
CA GLU A 533 21.14 -8.46 16.43
C GLU A 533 20.79 -7.00 16.76
N THR A 534 20.77 -6.69 18.05
CA THR A 534 20.47 -5.33 18.50
C THR A 534 21.53 -4.35 17.96
N LEU A 535 21.09 -3.30 17.27
CA LEU A 535 21.97 -2.24 16.70
C LEU A 535 22.85 -1.60 17.79
N CYS A 536 22.32 -1.49 19.00
CA CYS A 536 22.99 -1.01 20.19
C CYS A 536 22.77 -1.95 21.39
N ASP A 537 23.62 -1.82 22.41
CA ASP A 537 23.44 -2.46 23.71
C ASP A 537 22.47 -1.66 24.62
N ASP A 538 22.22 -2.18 25.82
CA ASP A 538 21.33 -1.56 26.82
C ASP A 538 21.80 -0.16 27.28
N LYS A 539 23.03 0.24 26.92
CA LYS A 539 23.60 1.56 27.18
C LYS A 539 23.50 2.48 25.96
N GLN A 540 22.75 2.10 24.92
CA GLN A 540 22.64 2.80 23.64
C GLN A 540 23.98 2.96 22.91
N GLU A 541 24.92 2.04 23.14
CA GLU A 541 26.19 2.01 22.42
C GLU A 541 26.18 0.93 21.34
N PRO A 542 26.66 1.22 20.11
CA PRO A 542 26.79 0.18 19.09
C PRO A 542 27.83 -0.86 19.53
N LYS A 543 27.49 -2.15 19.35
CA LYS A 543 28.43 -3.27 19.53
C LYS A 543 29.45 -3.27 18.38
N CYS A 544 30.57 -2.60 18.61
CA CYS A 544 31.62 -2.38 17.61
C CYS A 544 32.79 -3.37 17.70
N ASP A 545 32.58 -4.53 18.32
CA ASP A 545 33.64 -5.48 18.62
C ASP A 545 34.47 -5.80 17.36
N ASN A 546 35.75 -5.41 17.40
CA ASN A 546 36.76 -5.53 16.35
C ASN A 546 36.61 -4.68 15.07
N PHE A 547 35.58 -3.83 14.88
CA PHE A 547 35.45 -2.99 13.67
C PHE A 547 36.69 -2.12 13.40
N LYS A 548 37.20 -1.44 14.43
CA LYS A 548 38.43 -0.64 14.35
C LYS A 548 39.67 -1.45 13.98
N LYS A 549 39.74 -2.73 14.37
CA LYS A 549 40.88 -3.58 13.99
C LYS A 549 40.75 -4.07 12.55
N ILE A 550 39.52 -4.28 12.09
CA ILE A 550 39.21 -4.84 10.77
C ILE A 550 39.28 -3.77 9.67
N TYR A 551 38.73 -2.56 9.90
CA TYR A 551 38.43 -1.58 8.84
C TYR A 551 39.26 -0.29 8.89
N ASN A 552 40.18 -0.13 9.85
CA ASN A 552 40.93 1.12 10.05
C ASN A 552 42.04 1.39 9.00
N ASN A 553 42.32 0.42 8.12
CA ASN A 553 43.31 0.51 7.04
C ASN A 553 42.73 0.93 5.67
N SER A 554 41.46 1.37 5.63
CA SER A 554 40.86 1.83 4.38
C SER A 554 41.57 3.05 3.80
N THR A 555 41.47 3.17 2.48
CA THR A 555 42.18 4.14 1.62
C THR A 555 41.25 5.24 1.12
N CYS A 556 39.97 5.24 1.58
CA CYS A 556 38.99 6.24 1.18
C CYS A 556 39.49 7.66 1.41
N GLU A 557 39.39 8.47 0.36
CA GLU A 557 39.87 9.85 0.36
C GLU A 557 39.21 10.68 1.48
N PRO A 558 39.98 11.51 2.21
CA PRO A 558 39.42 12.40 3.21
C PRO A 558 38.38 13.33 2.59
N LYS A 559 37.26 13.50 3.31
CA LYS A 559 36.17 14.39 2.90
C LYS A 559 36.66 15.84 2.88
N LYS A 560 36.39 16.54 1.77
CA LYS A 560 36.80 17.94 1.57
C LYS A 560 35.64 18.73 1.00
N THR A 561 35.46 19.95 1.49
CA THR A 561 34.54 20.94 0.90
C THR A 561 33.13 20.38 0.63
N LEU A 562 32.54 19.70 1.64
CA LEU A 562 31.19 19.14 1.50
C LEU A 562 30.13 20.24 1.47
N ILE A 563 30.32 21.28 2.29
CA ILE A 563 29.39 22.40 2.46
C ILE A 563 30.13 23.75 2.43
N GLY A 564 29.40 24.84 2.18
CA GLY A 564 29.94 26.20 2.20
C GLY A 564 30.73 26.61 0.95
N LEU A 565 31.68 27.53 1.12
CA LEU A 565 32.50 28.08 0.02
C LEU A 565 33.31 27.01 -0.70
N GLY A 566 33.21 26.96 -2.03
CA GLY A 566 33.88 25.96 -2.87
C GLY A 566 33.16 24.62 -2.97
N ALA A 567 32.04 24.44 -2.25
CA ALA A 567 31.17 23.28 -2.41
C ALA A 567 30.38 23.43 -3.72
N HIS A 568 30.67 22.56 -4.69
CA HIS A 568 30.06 22.60 -6.03
C HIS A 568 29.27 21.33 -6.29
N ASN A 569 27.96 21.50 -6.46
CA ASN A 569 27.09 20.42 -6.94
C ASN A 569 27.44 20.13 -8.41
N ILE A 570 27.45 18.85 -8.78
CA ILE A 570 27.74 18.42 -10.15
C ILE A 570 26.52 17.71 -10.74
N ARG A 571 26.39 17.78 -12.06
CA ARG A 571 25.31 17.07 -12.75
C ARG A 571 25.51 15.55 -12.60
N ALA A 572 24.45 14.83 -12.24
CA ALA A 572 24.47 13.39 -11.95
C ALA A 572 24.87 12.54 -13.18
N SER A 573 24.48 12.95 -14.38
CA SER A 573 24.88 12.34 -15.64
C SER A 573 24.76 13.36 -16.78
N SER A 574 25.33 13.08 -17.96
CA SER A 574 25.17 13.95 -19.13
C SER A 574 23.71 14.09 -19.58
N THR A 575 22.87 13.09 -19.29
CA THR A 575 21.46 12.99 -19.69
C THR A 575 20.48 13.40 -18.60
N SER A 576 20.94 13.62 -17.36
CA SER A 576 20.09 13.96 -16.21
C SER A 576 20.08 15.46 -15.92
N ASN A 577 18.91 15.99 -15.57
CA ASN A 577 18.76 17.37 -15.06
C ASN A 577 18.92 17.44 -13.53
N VAL A 578 19.43 16.38 -12.90
CA VAL A 578 19.62 16.29 -11.45
C VAL A 578 21.05 16.63 -11.08
N TYR A 579 21.21 17.37 -10.00
CA TYR A 579 22.51 17.71 -9.41
C TYR A 579 22.74 16.90 -8.13
N ILE A 580 23.94 16.38 -7.96
CA ILE A 580 24.38 15.70 -6.74
C ILE A 580 25.21 16.61 -5.86
N SER A 581 25.12 16.38 -4.54
CA SER A 581 25.93 17.11 -3.57
C SER A 581 27.41 16.67 -3.63
N PRO A 582 28.33 17.52 -3.15
CA PRO A 582 29.73 17.14 -2.98
C PRO A 582 29.94 15.90 -2.09
N ARG A 583 28.99 15.60 -1.18
CA ARG A 583 29.00 14.40 -0.33
C ARG A 583 28.81 13.14 -1.16
N VAL A 584 27.76 13.08 -2.00
CA VAL A 584 27.49 11.93 -2.88
C VAL A 584 28.70 11.63 -3.76
N LYS A 585 29.31 12.67 -4.34
CA LYS A 585 30.52 12.54 -5.17
C LYS A 585 31.69 11.92 -4.42
N GLN A 586 31.78 12.17 -3.11
CA GLN A 586 32.88 11.75 -2.25
C GLN A 586 32.55 10.50 -1.44
N LEU A 587 31.45 9.79 -1.74
CA LEU A 587 31.06 8.55 -1.05
C LEU A 587 32.23 7.54 -1.05
N CYS A 588 32.49 6.91 0.10
CA CYS A 588 33.58 5.95 0.27
C CYS A 588 33.26 4.63 -0.44
N MET A 589 33.66 4.52 -1.71
CA MET A 589 33.36 3.36 -2.58
C MET A 589 34.56 2.44 -2.82
N GLU A 590 35.72 2.73 -2.23
CA GLU A 590 36.95 2.02 -2.58
C GLU A 590 36.96 0.53 -2.20
N PRO A 591 36.52 0.09 -1.00
CA PRO A 591 36.47 -1.33 -0.66
C PRO A 591 35.62 -2.16 -1.64
N ILE A 592 34.43 -1.67 -2.02
CA ILE A 592 33.57 -2.34 -3.01
C ILE A 592 34.16 -2.27 -4.42
N THR A 593 34.86 -1.19 -4.77
CA THR A 593 35.59 -1.09 -6.06
C THR A 593 36.72 -2.12 -6.15
N LYS A 594 37.48 -2.34 -5.07
CA LYS A 594 38.55 -3.36 -4.99
C LYS A 594 38.02 -4.78 -5.02
N LEU A 595 36.79 -4.98 -4.53
CA LEU A 595 36.09 -6.25 -4.62
C LEU A 595 35.57 -6.50 -6.04
N ALA A 596 35.11 -5.46 -6.73
CA ALA A 596 34.63 -5.49 -8.11
C ALA A 596 35.74 -5.48 -9.17
N ASP A 597 37.02 -5.62 -8.78
CA ASP A 597 38.16 -5.60 -9.69
C ASP A 597 37.99 -6.68 -10.78
N PRO A 598 37.97 -6.31 -12.08
CA PRO A 598 37.74 -7.26 -13.18
C PRO A 598 38.85 -8.30 -13.34
N THR A 599 40.02 -8.11 -12.71
CA THR A 599 41.08 -9.12 -12.64
C THR A 599 40.74 -10.26 -11.66
N LYS A 600 39.79 -10.03 -10.75
CA LYS A 600 39.23 -11.02 -9.84
C LYS A 600 37.93 -11.56 -10.44
N ASN A 601 37.75 -12.88 -10.42
CA ASN A 601 36.57 -13.50 -11.02
C ASN A 601 35.33 -13.23 -10.14
N ALA A 602 34.45 -12.32 -10.57
CA ALA A 602 33.25 -11.90 -9.83
C ALA A 602 32.31 -13.08 -9.46
N ASN A 603 32.37 -14.17 -10.24
CA ASN A 603 31.58 -15.38 -10.02
C ASN A 603 31.97 -16.16 -8.75
N HIS A 604 33.05 -15.81 -8.04
CA HIS A 604 33.43 -16.48 -6.78
C HIS A 604 33.10 -15.68 -5.51
N ILE A 605 32.66 -14.42 -5.64
CA ILE A 605 32.43 -13.57 -4.46
C ILE A 605 31.15 -13.99 -3.73
N THR A 606 31.24 -14.12 -2.41
CA THR A 606 30.16 -14.51 -1.50
C THR A 606 29.37 -13.31 -0.99
N GLU A 607 28.15 -13.55 -0.51
CA GLU A 607 27.32 -12.53 0.16
C GLU A 607 27.99 -11.96 1.42
N GLU A 608 28.75 -12.79 2.15
CA GLU A 608 29.52 -12.34 3.32
C GLU A 608 30.68 -11.42 2.96
N GLU A 609 31.45 -11.73 1.91
CA GLU A 609 32.54 -10.88 1.42
C GLU A 609 32.01 -9.53 0.92
N PHE A 610 30.89 -9.55 0.19
CA PHE A 610 30.19 -8.35 -0.24
C PHE A 610 29.73 -7.52 0.95
N SER A 611 29.06 -8.15 1.92
CA SER A 611 28.60 -7.50 3.15
C SER A 611 29.75 -6.85 3.92
N LYS A 612 30.90 -7.53 4.06
CA LYS A 612 32.10 -6.98 4.71
C LYS A 612 32.66 -5.76 3.96
N ALA A 613 32.76 -5.81 2.63
CA ALA A 613 33.24 -4.69 1.84
C ALA A 613 32.29 -3.47 1.95
N LEU A 614 30.97 -3.70 1.95
CA LEU A 614 29.99 -2.63 2.10
C LEU A 614 29.99 -2.05 3.53
N GLN A 615 30.19 -2.88 4.55
CA GLN A 615 30.40 -2.42 5.93
C GLN A 615 31.68 -1.58 6.05
N GLU A 616 32.77 -1.95 5.39
CA GLU A 616 34.01 -1.16 5.36
C GLU A 616 33.80 0.21 4.69
N CYS A 617 33.04 0.25 3.59
CA CYS A 617 32.63 1.50 2.93
C CYS A 617 31.87 2.40 3.91
N ALA A 618 30.85 1.84 4.56
CA ALA A 618 29.97 2.55 5.48
C ALA A 618 30.68 3.04 6.76
N TYR A 619 31.54 2.21 7.35
CA TYR A 619 32.36 2.57 8.50
C TYR A 619 33.27 3.76 8.20
N ASN A 620 34.00 3.72 7.08
CA ASN A 620 34.93 4.78 6.71
C ASN A 620 34.21 6.03 6.19
N GLU A 621 33.02 5.89 5.61
CA GLU A 621 32.13 7.00 5.29
C GLU A 621 31.79 7.81 6.53
N ALA A 622 31.23 7.17 7.56
CA ALA A 622 30.82 7.85 8.79
C ALA A 622 32.00 8.47 9.54
N LYS A 623 33.14 7.75 9.61
CA LYS A 623 34.38 8.27 10.18
C LYS A 623 34.86 9.53 9.45
N GLY A 624 34.84 9.52 8.11
CA GLY A 624 35.23 10.65 7.28
C GLY A 624 34.29 11.85 7.44
N LEU A 625 32.98 11.61 7.49
CA LEU A 625 31.97 12.66 7.70
C LEU A 625 32.17 13.37 9.05
N TYR A 626 32.35 12.60 10.13
CA TYR A 626 32.59 13.18 11.46
C TYR A 626 33.85 14.04 11.49
N ASN A 627 34.97 13.51 10.98
CA ASN A 627 36.23 14.26 10.93
C ASN A 627 36.08 15.58 10.17
N TYR A 628 35.37 15.55 9.03
CA TYR A 628 35.12 16.75 8.25
C TYR A 628 34.26 17.78 8.98
N TYR A 629 33.11 17.41 9.52
CA TYR A 629 32.24 18.38 10.19
C TYR A 629 32.87 18.92 11.47
N LYS A 630 33.64 18.10 12.18
CA LYS A 630 34.46 18.52 13.32
C LYS A 630 35.48 19.58 12.92
N ASP A 631 36.27 19.33 11.88
CA ASP A 631 37.30 20.27 11.41
C ASP A 631 36.67 21.53 10.78
N TYR A 632 35.61 21.37 10.00
CA TYR A 632 34.87 22.47 9.37
C TYR A 632 34.30 23.44 10.42
N ILE A 633 33.70 22.91 11.48
CA ILE A 633 33.16 23.72 12.57
C ILE A 633 34.28 24.35 13.40
N HIS A 634 35.39 23.65 13.64
CA HIS A 634 36.58 24.24 14.24
C HIS A 634 37.11 25.44 13.43
N ASN A 635 37.12 25.33 12.10
CA ASN A 635 37.56 26.40 11.21
C ASN A 635 36.56 27.57 11.09
N LEU A 636 35.24 27.31 11.17
CA LEU A 636 34.21 28.36 11.27
C LEU A 636 34.34 29.19 12.56
N ARG A 637 34.77 28.55 13.66
CA ARG A 637 34.95 29.16 15.00
C ARG A 637 35.97 30.31 15.01
N ASN A 638 36.91 30.32 14.06
CA ASN A 638 37.88 31.41 13.89
C ASN A 638 37.28 32.67 13.24
N ASN A 639 36.05 32.64 12.71
CA ASN A 639 35.35 33.77 12.08
C ASN A 639 34.14 34.29 12.89
N GLY A 640 34.11 34.06 14.21
CA GLY A 640 33.27 34.82 15.15
C GLY A 640 31.81 34.37 15.33
N SER A 641 31.46 33.11 15.04
CA SER A 641 30.14 32.55 15.43
C SER A 641 30.34 31.20 16.11
N ALA A 642 29.88 31.08 17.36
CA ALA A 642 29.88 29.81 18.09
C ALA A 642 28.68 28.96 17.62
N LEU A 643 28.96 27.87 16.91
CA LEU A 643 28.03 26.78 16.68
C LEU A 643 28.37 25.65 17.67
N SER A 644 27.37 25.02 18.28
CA SER A 644 27.53 24.07 19.40
C SER A 644 27.98 22.68 18.92
N ASP A 645 28.51 21.86 19.84
CA ASP A 645 28.82 20.44 19.56
C ASP A 645 27.59 19.65 19.07
N GLU A 646 26.37 20.16 19.34
CA GLU A 646 25.10 19.60 18.89
C GLU A 646 24.88 19.82 17.38
N GLU A 647 25.41 20.90 16.81
CA GLU A 647 25.31 21.18 15.38
C GLU A 647 26.27 20.31 14.57
N VAL A 648 27.51 20.11 15.04
CA VAL A 648 28.45 19.11 14.47
C VAL A 648 27.76 17.75 14.37
N LYS A 649 27.09 17.37 15.46
CA LYS A 649 26.37 16.13 15.56
C LYS A 649 25.19 16.06 14.59
N SER A 650 24.37 17.10 14.52
CA SER A 650 23.23 17.17 13.60
C SER A 650 23.66 17.04 12.13
N TYR A 651 24.63 17.83 11.68
CA TYR A 651 25.13 17.77 10.31
C TYR A 651 25.77 16.42 9.98
N THR A 652 26.55 15.86 10.92
CA THR A 652 27.16 14.54 10.72
C THR A 652 26.08 13.46 10.61
N PHE A 653 25.05 13.52 11.47
CA PHE A 653 23.98 12.53 11.47
C PHE A 653 23.12 12.57 10.20
N GLU A 654 22.70 13.76 9.77
CA GLU A 654 21.97 13.92 8.52
C GLU A 654 22.80 13.44 7.31
N ALA A 655 24.08 13.76 7.28
CA ALA A 655 24.97 13.27 6.24
C ALA A 655 25.13 11.74 6.27
N MET A 656 25.20 11.13 7.46
CA MET A 656 25.23 9.67 7.60
C MET A 656 23.93 9.03 7.10
N LYS A 657 22.76 9.57 7.46
CA LYS A 657 21.45 9.07 6.98
C LYS A 657 21.31 9.16 5.46
N ARG A 658 21.83 10.23 4.86
CA ARG A 658 21.85 10.41 3.40
C ARG A 658 22.83 9.45 2.71
N SER A 659 24.04 9.29 3.25
CA SER A 659 25.02 8.33 2.72
C SER A 659 24.55 6.87 2.86
N TYR A 660 23.86 6.52 3.96
CA TYR A 660 23.21 5.23 4.13
C TYR A 660 22.19 4.95 3.02
N ALA A 661 21.31 5.91 2.74
CA ALA A 661 20.33 5.80 1.68
C ALA A 661 21.00 5.66 0.30
N ASP A 662 22.04 6.45 0.03
CA ASP A 662 22.79 6.37 -1.24
C ASP A 662 23.46 4.99 -1.44
N TYR A 663 24.01 4.36 -0.38
CA TYR A 663 24.47 2.97 -0.47
C TYR A 663 23.33 2.02 -0.80
N GLY A 664 22.16 2.21 -0.20
CA GLY A 664 20.95 1.48 -0.55
C GLY A 664 20.59 1.65 -2.03
N ASN A 665 20.73 2.86 -2.56
CA ASN A 665 20.45 3.11 -3.96
C ASN A 665 21.42 2.44 -4.93
N ILE A 666 22.69 2.35 -4.53
CA ILE A 666 23.71 1.62 -5.29
C ILE A 666 23.38 0.12 -5.34
N VAL A 667 22.97 -0.47 -4.22
CA VAL A 667 22.62 -1.90 -4.15
C VAL A 667 21.36 -2.19 -4.98
N LYS A 668 20.33 -1.34 -4.86
CA LYS A 668 19.04 -1.47 -5.57
C LYS A 668 19.08 -1.09 -7.06
N ASP A 669 20.18 -0.52 -7.55
CA ASP A 669 20.31 0.05 -8.91
C ASP A 669 19.31 1.16 -9.29
N ASP A 670 18.81 1.91 -8.30
CA ASP A 670 17.98 3.12 -8.50
C ASP A 670 18.83 4.43 -8.38
N MET A 671 20.16 4.31 -8.46
CA MET A 671 21.11 5.43 -8.39
C MET A 671 21.19 6.22 -9.72
N LEU A 672 20.80 7.50 -9.69
CA LEU A 672 20.84 8.40 -10.85
C LEU A 672 22.24 8.90 -11.22
N TRP A 673 23.21 8.82 -10.30
CA TRP A 673 24.59 9.26 -10.53
C TRP A 673 25.41 8.15 -11.19
N ILE A 674 26.09 8.47 -12.29
CA ILE A 674 27.04 7.56 -12.94
C ILE A 674 28.41 7.71 -12.26
N TYR A 675 28.65 6.88 -11.26
CA TYR A 675 29.90 6.87 -10.49
C TYR A 675 31.02 6.08 -11.18
N PRO A 676 32.31 6.34 -10.83
CA PRO A 676 33.44 5.59 -11.36
C PRO A 676 33.29 4.08 -11.12
N HIS A 677 33.67 3.27 -12.10
CA HIS A 677 33.56 1.80 -12.02
C HIS A 677 32.14 1.24 -11.83
N ARG A 678 31.07 2.03 -12.05
CA ARG A 678 29.67 1.59 -11.93
C ARG A 678 29.41 0.25 -12.61
N ARG A 679 29.86 0.07 -13.85
CA ARG A 679 29.65 -1.20 -14.59
C ARG A 679 30.18 -2.43 -13.84
N TYR A 680 31.35 -2.34 -13.23
CA TYR A 680 31.97 -3.45 -12.53
C TYR A 680 31.31 -3.72 -11.19
N ILE A 681 31.01 -2.66 -10.44
CA ILE A 681 30.30 -2.73 -9.16
C ILE A 681 28.89 -3.28 -9.37
N ASP A 682 28.22 -2.85 -10.43
CA ASP A 682 26.90 -3.33 -10.82
C ASP A 682 26.90 -4.82 -11.15
N THR A 683 27.88 -5.26 -11.96
CA THR A 683 28.08 -6.67 -12.29
C THR A 683 28.37 -7.52 -11.04
N LEU A 684 29.13 -6.98 -10.09
CA LEU A 684 29.38 -7.64 -8.81
C LEU A 684 28.08 -7.79 -8.00
N ILE A 685 27.34 -6.70 -7.80
CA ILE A 685 26.13 -6.68 -6.98
C ILE A 685 25.08 -7.64 -7.54
N ILE A 686 24.85 -7.63 -8.86
CA ILE A 686 23.86 -8.54 -9.46
C ILE A 686 24.27 -10.02 -9.29
N SER A 687 25.55 -10.35 -9.48
CA SER A 687 26.07 -11.72 -9.25
C SER A 687 25.91 -12.17 -7.80
N VAL A 688 26.15 -11.26 -6.84
CA VAL A 688 25.94 -11.55 -5.41
C VAL A 688 24.45 -11.69 -5.11
N ALA A 689 23.60 -10.83 -5.67
CA ALA A 689 22.16 -10.90 -5.50
C ALA A 689 21.60 -12.22 -6.07
N ASP A 690 22.03 -12.66 -7.26
CA ASP A 690 21.64 -13.94 -7.83
C ASP A 690 21.98 -15.11 -6.90
N LYS A 691 23.19 -15.12 -6.33
CA LYS A 691 23.62 -16.17 -5.38
C LYS A 691 22.85 -16.12 -4.07
N PHE A 692 22.67 -14.94 -3.51
CA PHE A 692 21.91 -14.73 -2.27
C PHE A 692 20.49 -15.30 -2.44
N ASN A 693 19.79 -14.91 -3.50
CA ASN A 693 18.45 -15.41 -3.78
C ASN A 693 18.44 -16.92 -4.13
N ALA A 694 19.53 -17.47 -4.69
CA ALA A 694 19.68 -18.91 -4.93
C ALA A 694 19.95 -19.74 -3.66
N ASN A 695 20.64 -19.18 -2.66
CA ASN A 695 21.01 -19.85 -1.41
C ASN A 695 19.92 -19.77 -0.35
N HIS A 696 19.17 -18.65 -0.30
CA HIS A 696 18.10 -18.42 0.67
C HIS A 696 16.72 -18.91 0.17
N LYS A 697 16.71 -20.03 -0.59
CA LYS A 697 15.51 -20.67 -1.13
C LYS A 697 14.57 -21.17 -0.03
N SER A 698 13.66 -20.31 0.41
CA SER A 698 12.48 -20.70 1.19
C SER A 698 11.17 -20.64 0.37
N SER A 699 11.23 -20.33 -0.92
CA SER A 699 10.05 -20.25 -1.79
C SER A 699 10.32 -20.82 -3.19
N SER A 700 9.32 -21.51 -3.74
CA SER A 700 9.35 -22.25 -5.01
C SER A 700 9.15 -21.37 -6.26
N VAL A 701 9.55 -20.10 -6.21
CA VAL A 701 9.40 -19.15 -7.33
C VAL A 701 10.78 -18.67 -7.74
N TYR A 702 11.17 -18.98 -8.97
CA TYR A 702 12.34 -18.42 -9.62
C TYR A 702 11.98 -16.99 -10.01
N THR A 703 12.49 -15.98 -9.30
CA THR A 703 12.31 -14.59 -9.69
C THR A 703 13.41 -14.24 -10.69
N ASP A 704 13.04 -13.97 -11.94
CA ASP A 704 13.97 -13.48 -12.98
C ASP A 704 14.13 -11.95 -12.92
N ASP A 705 13.43 -11.30 -11.99
CA ASP A 705 13.49 -9.86 -11.79
C ASP A 705 14.75 -9.46 -11.00
N ASN A 706 15.63 -8.71 -11.65
CA ASN A 706 16.87 -8.21 -11.06
C ASN A 706 16.62 -7.17 -9.95
N ASP A 707 15.52 -6.41 -10.02
CA ASP A 707 15.20 -5.37 -9.05
C ASP A 707 14.79 -6.00 -7.71
N GLU A 708 13.99 -7.06 -7.76
CA GLU A 708 13.58 -7.82 -6.57
C GLU A 708 14.78 -8.50 -5.90
N LYS A 709 15.66 -9.14 -6.69
CA LYS A 709 16.86 -9.80 -6.16
C LYS A 709 17.76 -8.83 -5.40
N ARG A 710 17.95 -7.63 -5.96
CA ARG A 710 18.74 -6.55 -5.35
C ARG A 710 18.08 -5.97 -4.11
N LEU A 711 16.75 -5.83 -4.12
CA LEU A 711 15.99 -5.39 -2.96
C LEU A 711 16.12 -6.38 -1.79
N ASN A 712 16.06 -7.69 -2.06
CA ASN A 712 16.25 -8.73 -1.06
C ASN A 712 17.67 -8.69 -0.46
N LEU A 713 18.69 -8.52 -1.32
CA LEU A 713 20.06 -8.33 -0.87
C LEU A 713 20.21 -7.08 0.01
N TRP A 714 19.61 -5.95 -0.36
CA TRP A 714 19.62 -4.73 0.46
C TRP A 714 18.96 -4.97 1.83
N LYS A 715 17.78 -5.58 1.88
CA LYS A 715 17.08 -5.91 3.15
C LYS A 715 17.96 -6.74 4.09
N TYR A 716 18.77 -7.65 3.54
CA TYR A 716 19.70 -8.48 4.31
C TYR A 716 20.90 -7.67 4.86
N VAL A 717 21.52 -6.80 4.05
CA VAL A 717 22.75 -6.10 4.47
C VAL A 717 22.50 -4.78 5.21
N ARG A 718 21.34 -4.14 5.06
CA ARG A 718 21.10 -2.75 5.49
C ARG A 718 21.30 -2.50 6.98
N THR A 719 20.98 -3.47 7.84
CA THR A 719 21.19 -3.34 9.30
C THR A 719 22.69 -3.31 9.63
N ASN A 720 23.46 -4.18 9.00
CA ASN A 720 24.92 -4.26 9.17
C ASN A 720 25.62 -3.01 8.62
N VAL A 721 25.13 -2.46 7.50
CA VAL A 721 25.62 -1.19 6.96
C VAL A 721 25.44 -0.05 7.96
N TRP A 722 24.26 0.09 8.55
CA TRP A 722 24.01 1.15 9.53
C TRP A 722 24.85 0.96 10.80
N LYS A 723 24.93 -0.27 11.34
CA LYS A 723 25.80 -0.63 12.47
C LYS A 723 27.26 -0.23 12.21
N ALA A 724 27.76 -0.49 11.01
CA ALA A 724 29.11 -0.10 10.61
C ALA A 724 29.30 1.42 10.61
N MET A 725 28.32 2.19 10.12
CA MET A 725 28.35 3.66 10.18
C MET A 725 28.40 4.17 11.62
N LEU A 726 27.60 3.61 12.53
CA LEU A 726 27.61 3.98 13.95
C LEU A 726 28.98 3.73 14.59
N CYS A 727 29.61 2.59 14.27
CA CYS A 727 30.94 2.28 14.75
C CYS A 727 32.02 3.21 14.19
N GLY A 728 31.95 3.58 12.91
CA GLY A 728 32.86 4.54 12.30
C GLY A 728 32.78 5.92 12.96
N TYR A 729 31.56 6.38 13.26
CA TYR A 729 31.32 7.64 13.97
C TYR A 729 31.87 7.58 15.42
N LYS A 730 31.58 6.50 16.16
CA LYS A 730 32.09 6.30 17.54
C LYS A 730 33.62 6.33 17.57
N ASP A 731 34.26 5.58 16.67
CA ASP A 731 35.71 5.45 16.61
C ASP A 731 36.44 6.75 16.23
N ALA A 732 35.76 7.64 15.50
CA ALA A 732 36.27 8.96 15.16
C ALA A 732 36.25 9.95 16.35
N GLY A 733 35.55 9.59 17.44
CA GLY A 733 35.38 10.43 18.63
C GLY A 733 33.98 11.01 18.79
N GLY A 734 33.00 10.55 17.99
CA GLY A 734 31.61 10.94 18.11
C GLY A 734 30.96 10.46 19.41
N ASN A 735 30.23 11.35 20.10
CA ASN A 735 29.57 11.03 21.36
C ASN A 735 28.12 10.54 21.13
N MET A 736 27.86 9.29 21.54
CA MET A 736 26.54 8.66 21.46
C MET A 736 25.57 9.12 22.56
N ASN A 737 26.07 9.52 23.73
CA ASN A 737 25.29 9.76 24.96
C ASN A 737 24.70 11.18 25.11
N SER A 738 24.92 12.07 24.13
CA SER A 738 24.50 13.49 24.21
C SER A 738 23.54 13.86 23.09
N LEU A 739 22.37 13.22 23.05
CA LEU A 739 21.35 13.38 22.01
C LEU A 739 20.16 14.21 22.52
N PRO A 740 19.55 15.06 21.70
CA PRO A 740 18.13 15.36 21.82
C PRO A 740 17.36 14.06 21.52
N ASN A 741 16.45 13.64 22.40
CA ASN A 741 15.53 12.50 22.20
C ASN A 741 16.12 11.06 22.24
N GLY A 742 17.10 10.79 23.10
CA GLY A 742 17.24 9.50 23.81
C GLY A 742 17.17 8.18 23.01
N GLY A 743 17.85 8.05 21.86
CA GLY A 743 18.09 6.74 21.20
C GLY A 743 17.91 6.68 19.68
N GLU A 744 17.76 7.79 18.98
CA GLU A 744 17.47 7.82 17.53
C GLU A 744 18.56 7.14 16.66
N PHE A 745 19.85 7.21 17.05
CA PHE A 745 20.94 6.53 16.31
C PHE A 745 20.82 5.00 16.32
N CYS A 746 20.19 4.43 17.35
CA CYS A 746 20.04 2.98 17.51
C CYS A 746 18.83 2.42 16.76
N LYS A 747 18.15 3.25 15.96
CA LYS A 747 17.09 2.85 15.05
C LYS A 747 17.62 2.85 13.62
N LEU A 748 17.14 1.90 12.82
CA LEU A 748 17.43 1.90 11.39
C LEU A 748 16.77 3.14 10.75
N PRO A 749 17.51 3.96 9.99
CA PRO A 749 16.93 5.08 9.26
C PRO A 749 15.92 4.58 8.24
N ASN A 750 14.82 5.30 8.05
CA ASN A 750 13.85 5.07 6.97
C ASN A 750 14.21 5.84 5.69
N THR A 751 15.33 6.58 5.70
CA THR A 751 15.76 7.45 4.60
C THR A 751 16.07 6.70 3.31
N ASP A 752 16.32 5.39 3.35
CA ASP A 752 16.53 4.52 2.18
C ASP A 752 15.25 4.26 1.37
N THR A 753 14.08 4.52 1.96
CA THR A 753 12.75 4.41 1.30
C THR A 753 12.28 5.70 0.65
N GLU A 754 12.92 6.83 0.94
CA GLU A 754 12.55 8.12 0.36
C GLU A 754 12.95 8.21 -1.12
N SER A 755 12.41 9.18 -1.85
CA SER A 755 12.85 9.47 -3.22
C SER A 755 14.28 10.01 -3.24
N LEU A 756 15.14 9.39 -4.07
CA LEU A 756 16.54 9.82 -4.29
C LEU A 756 16.63 11.30 -4.70
N PHE A 757 15.76 11.73 -5.61
CA PHE A 757 15.71 13.12 -6.06
C PHE A 757 15.38 14.07 -4.92
N SER A 758 14.36 13.73 -4.11
CA SER A 758 13.94 14.58 -2.99
C SER A 758 15.05 14.74 -1.95
N ARG A 759 15.76 13.65 -1.60
CA ARG A 759 16.90 13.71 -0.68
C ARG A 759 18.00 14.65 -1.18
N TRP A 760 18.41 14.49 -2.44
CA TRP A 760 19.44 15.34 -3.03
C TRP A 760 18.98 16.79 -3.19
N PHE A 761 17.70 17.03 -3.47
CA PHE A 761 17.15 18.37 -3.61
C PHE A 761 17.08 19.11 -2.27
N ILE A 762 16.70 18.42 -1.19
CA ILE A 762 16.75 18.96 0.18
C ILE A 762 18.19 19.28 0.58
N GLU A 763 19.12 18.34 0.38
CA GLU A 763 20.55 18.54 0.66
C GLU A 763 21.14 19.72 -0.15
N TRP A 764 20.73 19.88 -1.40
CA TRP A 764 21.11 21.02 -2.23
C TRP A 764 20.59 22.34 -1.64
N GLY A 765 19.33 22.38 -1.21
CA GLY A 765 18.70 23.57 -0.65
C GLY A 765 19.37 24.03 0.65
N GLU A 766 19.69 23.09 1.54
CA GLU A 766 20.46 23.37 2.76
C GLU A 766 21.85 23.94 2.44
N ASN A 767 22.58 23.31 1.53
CA ASN A 767 23.91 23.75 1.11
C ASN A 767 23.87 25.14 0.46
N PHE A 768 22.85 25.42 -0.36
CA PHE A 768 22.63 26.73 -0.96
C PHE A 768 22.42 27.80 0.11
N CYS A 769 21.55 27.54 1.09
CA CYS A 769 21.28 28.47 2.18
C CYS A 769 22.55 28.79 2.98
N ILE A 770 23.30 27.77 3.40
CA ILE A 770 24.55 27.91 4.15
C ILE A 770 25.57 28.74 3.36
N ARG A 771 25.77 28.40 2.08
CA ARG A 771 26.71 29.10 1.21
C ARG A 771 26.33 30.55 0.98
N ARG A 772 25.05 30.83 0.71
CA ARG A 772 24.54 32.19 0.51
C ARG A 772 24.78 33.06 1.72
N GLU A 773 24.56 32.53 2.93
CA GLU A 773 24.80 33.26 4.16
C GLU A 773 26.29 33.61 4.35
N GLN A 774 27.18 32.64 4.08
CA GLN A 774 28.63 32.85 4.16
C GLN A 774 29.15 33.86 3.13
N GLU A 775 28.72 33.74 1.87
CA GLU A 775 29.11 34.69 0.81
C GLU A 775 28.60 36.11 1.10
N LEU A 776 27.37 36.24 1.63
CA LEU A 776 26.82 37.53 2.05
C LEU A 776 27.61 38.13 3.23
N LYS A 777 28.04 37.31 4.19
CA LYS A 777 28.87 37.76 5.32
C LYS A 777 30.23 38.26 4.83
N GLN A 778 30.91 37.50 3.97
CA GLN A 778 32.19 37.92 3.38
C GLN A 778 32.07 39.20 2.56
N LEU A 779 31.03 39.29 1.74
CA LEU A 779 30.75 40.49 0.94
C LEU A 779 30.60 41.72 1.84
N LYS A 780 29.79 41.61 2.91
CA LYS A 780 29.62 42.70 3.88
C LYS A 780 30.93 43.08 4.57
N GLU A 781 31.69 42.10 5.07
CA GLU A 781 32.95 42.37 5.77
C GLU A 781 34.01 43.04 4.88
N ILE A 782 34.09 42.66 3.60
CA ILE A 782 35.03 43.26 2.63
C ILE A 782 34.56 44.66 2.22
N CYS A 783 33.27 44.82 1.89
CA CYS A 783 32.70 46.09 1.47
C CYS A 783 32.67 47.14 2.60
N GLU A 784 32.38 46.75 3.85
CA GLU A 784 32.40 47.66 5.01
C GLU A 784 33.81 48.15 5.36
N LYS A 785 34.85 47.39 5.04
CA LYS A 785 36.26 47.78 5.26
C LYS A 785 36.82 48.70 4.18
N GLY A 786 36.04 49.03 3.14
CA GLY A 786 36.43 49.97 2.08
C GLY A 786 37.63 49.53 1.24
N ILE A 787 38.02 48.26 1.27
CA ILE A 787 39.11 47.75 0.44
C ILE A 787 38.51 47.25 -0.88
N CYS A 788 38.41 48.17 -1.84
CA CYS A 788 38.22 47.83 -3.25
C CYS A 788 39.60 47.80 -3.90
N ASN A 789 40.16 46.60 -4.08
CA ASN A 789 41.26 46.36 -5.03
C ASN A 789 40.71 45.61 -6.23
#